data_AF-A0A1S2KQN1-F1
#
_entry.id   AF-A0A1S2KQN1-F1
#
_cell.length_a   1.000
_cell.length_b   1.000
_cell.length_c   1.000
_cell.angle_alpha   90.00
_cell.angle_beta   90.00
_cell.angle_gamma   90.00
#
_symmetry.space_group_name_H-M   'P 1'
#
loop_
_entity.id
_entity.type
_entity.pdbx_description
1 polymer ?
#
loop_
_entity_poly.entity_id
_entity_poly.type
_entity_poly.pdbx_seq_one_letter_code
_entity_poly.pdbx_strand_id
1 'polypeptide(L)'
;MEETSACDRLAADLRALREASRLTYNAITAQAKKQTPPLKLGGSKLSAWFSGKNVPKKDDDAAFRYLIQLLEPRAKKHGVTPKGIDWWRARRDEAAAERTPPAAPIKPAPHPTPPATTLPAAPPHAGDTAKAERLFRLLPLDGPWLRWLEDAQTMFKVPLTVSDLVCDAHRPLEKDLPDYIDPELHDAHGALVTALAALCWELNGMNDISDEGQPVLEISHPGTSAERNELNRQTCQARDSFIPAYRTMVNLLNRKNLLPPASLSPDALPRQAGPERTPSARSDAARLSDTTAEPHPRTPRIGQGMPERARELRQAHQALAHQGLGEPADEAWEHGTTALQDFHHTDSGEPDWVLCLADDHPPVAVAAPIWQAIIDAGRADPGQDALAAIGFPVPPAGDGAPWLIQTDVESLDLAGGHWGAGRLTRRRNGDWRWEPRPRFSFEQGRSATAWTSGQTPALRLRVVLNLPWASTDGLEITAQRRRDLERKLPYSQLAGAMTMLSKRRAADLPAARWTRTPSYNSSRSLSYQCTLTTTDGAPALQAAAMLSLPGTMEASVTACAEILIDDGDAWAALLQPDWPTRLTLEEAQAVLLGAWETAAELLPEAIGAPQLRWSSAPTIELRLSSERCGPNGVLPPLAQVLDLTSFGDGDDHRPGMAVTITAAPCLAAEDRRNLLRQALAHMGRAFGYVDADLDALH
;
A
#
# COMPACT_ATOMS: atom_id res chain seq x y z
N MET A 1 -19.57 45.98 20.59
CA MET A 1 -18.12 46.23 20.50
C MET A 1 -17.45 45.01 21.10
N GLU A 2 -16.97 44.09 20.25
CA GLU A 2 -16.32 42.87 20.72
C GLU A 2 -14.97 43.24 21.35
N GLU A 3 -14.78 42.87 22.61
CA GLU A 3 -13.50 43.04 23.29
C GLU A 3 -12.46 42.10 22.64
N THR A 4 -11.45 42.67 21.99
CA THR A 4 -10.35 41.92 21.37
C THR A 4 -9.64 41.05 22.41
N SER A 5 -9.46 39.74 22.17
CA SER A 5 -8.85 38.79 23.13
C SER A 5 -7.48 39.25 23.64
N ALA A 6 -7.08 38.89 24.86
CA ALA A 6 -5.76 39.23 25.39
C ALA A 6 -4.62 38.63 24.54
N CYS A 7 -4.85 37.45 23.94
CA CYS A 7 -3.94 36.86 22.95
C CYS A 7 -3.77 37.73 21.70
N ASP A 8 -4.86 38.23 21.13
CA ASP A 8 -4.83 39.08 19.93
C ASP A 8 -4.21 40.45 20.23
N ARG A 9 -4.48 41.00 21.42
CA ARG A 9 -3.84 42.24 21.90
C ARG A 9 -2.33 42.08 22.01
N LEU A 10 -1.83 41.00 22.63
CA LEU A 10 -0.39 40.72 22.73
C LEU A 10 0.25 40.55 21.34
N ALA A 11 -0.37 39.79 20.45
CA ALA A 11 0.13 39.57 19.10
C ALA A 11 0.17 40.87 18.27
N ALA A 12 -0.87 41.71 18.39
CA ALA A 12 -0.93 43.02 17.74
C ALA A 12 0.15 43.97 18.28
N ASP A 13 0.31 44.05 19.60
CA ASP A 13 1.35 44.85 20.25
C ASP A 13 2.76 44.40 19.80
N LEU A 14 3.02 43.09 19.75
CA LEU A 14 4.29 42.54 19.27
C LEU A 14 4.53 42.86 17.78
N ARG A 15 3.51 42.72 16.92
CA ARG A 15 3.62 43.06 15.49
C ARG A 15 3.95 44.53 15.29
N ALA A 16 3.23 45.42 15.95
CA ALA A 16 3.48 46.85 15.91
C ALA A 16 4.92 47.19 16.36
N LEU A 17 5.40 46.53 17.42
CA LEU A 17 6.78 46.69 17.89
C LEU A 17 7.80 46.19 16.85
N ARG A 18 7.54 45.05 16.20
CA ARG A 18 8.41 44.51 15.14
C ARG A 18 8.49 45.44 13.93
N GLU A 19 7.33 45.91 13.46
CA GLU A 19 7.24 46.84 12.33
C GLU A 19 8.01 48.13 12.61
N ALA A 20 7.81 48.72 13.79
CA ALA A 20 8.55 49.91 14.23
C ALA A 20 10.06 49.67 14.36
N SER A 21 10.49 48.44 14.70
CA SER A 21 11.91 48.08 14.81
C SER A 21 12.61 47.86 13.45
N ARG A 22 11.82 47.70 12.36
CA ARG A 22 12.26 47.33 11.00
C ARG A 22 13.09 46.04 10.90
N LEU A 23 13.04 45.17 11.91
CA LEU A 23 13.74 43.88 11.87
C LEU A 23 12.90 42.79 11.20
N THR A 24 13.54 42.01 10.33
CA THR A 24 12.95 40.80 9.71
C THR A 24 13.11 39.59 10.63
N TYR A 25 12.29 38.54 10.41
CA TYR A 25 12.41 37.29 11.17
C TYR A 25 13.79 36.65 11.07
N ASN A 26 14.42 36.72 9.88
CA ASN A 26 15.76 36.19 9.65
C ASN A 26 16.81 36.98 10.44
N ALA A 27 16.69 38.31 10.53
CA ALA A 27 17.60 39.14 11.30
C ALA A 27 17.49 38.88 12.81
N ILE A 28 16.26 38.71 13.32
CA ILE A 28 16.01 38.37 14.74
C ILE A 28 16.61 37.00 15.07
N THR A 29 16.34 36.00 14.22
CA THR A 29 16.83 34.62 14.40
C THR A 29 18.36 34.55 14.35
N ALA A 30 18.99 35.25 13.40
CA ALA A 30 20.45 35.29 13.28
C ALA A 30 21.13 35.95 14.50
N GLN A 31 20.50 36.94 15.12
CA GLN A 31 21.03 37.61 16.31
C GLN A 31 20.82 36.77 17.59
N ALA A 32 19.69 36.07 17.70
CA ALA A 32 19.43 35.14 18.80
C ALA A 32 20.41 33.94 18.83
N LYS A 33 20.81 33.44 17.65
CA LYS A 33 21.84 32.38 17.52
C LYS A 33 23.24 32.81 17.96
N LYS A 34 23.52 34.13 17.97
CA LYS A 34 24.81 34.70 18.39
C LYS A 34 24.90 34.97 19.90
N GLN A 35 23.84 34.70 20.66
CA GLN A 35 23.86 34.82 22.13
C GLN A 35 24.60 33.65 22.76
N THR A 36 25.13 33.85 23.97
CA THR A 36 25.78 32.81 24.77
C THR A 36 25.03 32.68 26.10
N PRO A 37 24.29 31.58 26.34
CA PRO A 37 24.01 30.46 25.42
C PRO A 37 23.09 30.86 24.25
N PRO A 38 23.14 30.13 23.11
CA PRO A 38 22.31 30.44 21.95
C PRO A 38 20.83 30.26 22.30
N LEU A 39 20.03 31.29 22.02
CA LEU A 39 18.61 31.29 22.33
C LEU A 39 17.82 30.61 21.20
N LYS A 40 16.96 29.65 21.56
CA LYS A 40 16.09 28.90 20.64
C LYS A 40 14.91 29.77 20.16
N LEU A 41 15.19 30.76 19.31
CA LEU A 41 14.22 31.70 18.74
C LEU A 41 14.18 31.57 17.21
N GLY A 42 13.52 30.52 16.72
CA GLY A 42 13.38 30.21 15.29
C GLY A 42 12.22 30.94 14.61
N GLY A 43 12.23 30.97 13.27
CA GLY A 43 11.22 31.67 12.45
C GLY A 43 9.78 31.17 12.67
N SER A 44 9.58 29.85 12.87
CA SER A 44 8.28 29.26 13.19
C SER A 44 7.77 29.70 14.56
N LYS A 45 8.63 29.70 15.59
CA LYS A 45 8.31 30.19 16.94
C LYS A 45 7.96 31.69 16.93
N LEU A 46 8.74 32.51 16.22
CA LEU A 46 8.44 33.93 16.05
C LEU A 46 7.10 34.15 15.34
N SER A 47 6.89 33.50 14.19
CA SER A 47 5.64 33.59 13.43
C SER A 47 4.42 33.23 14.29
N ALA A 48 4.51 32.18 15.10
CA ALA A 48 3.45 31.78 16.02
C ALA A 48 3.15 32.82 17.10
N TRP A 49 4.17 33.52 17.63
CA TRP A 49 3.99 34.59 18.61
C TRP A 49 3.40 35.87 18.01
N PHE A 50 3.82 36.27 16.82
CA PHE A 50 3.29 37.47 16.15
C PHE A 50 1.90 37.27 15.55
N SER A 51 1.50 36.03 15.27
CA SER A 51 0.16 35.70 14.76
C SER A 51 -0.87 35.38 15.85
N GLY A 52 -0.48 35.35 17.13
CA GLY A 52 -1.37 34.99 18.24
C GLY A 52 -1.69 33.50 18.34
N LYS A 53 -1.25 32.69 17.37
CA LYS A 53 -1.42 31.22 17.38
C LYS A 53 -0.83 30.57 18.63
N ASN A 54 0.26 31.12 19.16
CA ASN A 54 0.87 30.68 20.41
C ASN A 54 1.29 31.87 21.29
N VAL A 55 1.12 31.74 22.61
CA VAL A 55 1.61 32.72 23.59
C VAL A 55 2.98 32.26 24.09
N PRO A 56 3.99 33.13 24.21
CA PRO A 56 5.28 32.76 24.79
C PRO A 56 5.09 32.11 26.16
N LYS A 57 5.59 30.87 26.35
CA LYS A 57 5.50 30.15 27.62
C LYS A 57 6.44 30.77 28.66
N LYS A 58 6.15 30.57 29.96
CA LYS A 58 7.05 31.03 31.05
C LYS A 58 8.45 30.43 30.94
N ASP A 59 8.56 29.18 30.48
CA ASP A 59 9.86 28.50 30.26
C ASP A 59 10.66 29.10 29.08
N ASP A 60 10.01 29.87 28.21
CA ASP A 60 10.62 30.61 27.09
C ASP A 60 10.94 32.09 27.45
N ASP A 61 10.85 32.48 28.74
CA ASP A 61 11.01 33.87 29.17
C ASP A 61 12.37 34.49 28.77
N ALA A 62 13.44 33.69 28.75
CA ALA A 62 14.75 34.16 28.30
C ALA A 62 14.74 34.60 26.82
N ALA A 63 14.06 33.84 25.96
CA ALA A 63 13.93 34.13 24.53
C ALA A 63 12.95 35.28 24.27
N PHE A 64 11.85 35.33 25.03
CA PHE A 64 10.88 36.42 24.97
C PHE A 64 11.49 37.75 25.46
N ARG A 65 12.22 37.74 26.57
CA ARG A 65 12.95 38.92 27.08
C ARG A 65 13.97 39.42 26.08
N TYR A 66 14.74 38.51 25.47
CA TYR A 66 15.71 38.88 24.45
C TYR A 66 15.04 39.54 23.24
N LEU A 67 13.91 39.01 22.78
CA LEU A 67 13.13 39.60 21.69
C LEU A 67 12.73 41.06 22.01
N ILE A 68 12.18 41.32 23.19
CA ILE A 68 11.79 42.68 23.60
C ILE A 68 13.00 43.61 23.72
N GLN A 69 14.09 43.15 24.34
CA GLN A 69 15.35 43.89 24.45
C GLN A 69 15.98 44.19 23.09
N LEU A 70 15.68 43.38 22.07
CA LEU A 70 16.15 43.59 20.71
C LEU A 70 15.31 44.60 19.92
N LEU A 71 13.99 44.58 20.12
CA LEU A 71 13.02 45.37 19.36
C LEU A 71 12.81 46.78 19.95
N GLU A 72 12.66 46.93 21.27
CA GLU A 72 12.31 48.23 21.89
C GLU A 72 13.37 49.33 21.66
N PRO A 73 14.69 49.11 21.83
CA PRO A 73 15.68 50.16 21.60
C PRO A 73 15.71 50.64 20.14
N ARG A 74 15.35 49.78 19.19
CA ARG A 74 15.27 50.11 17.77
C ARG A 74 13.96 50.82 17.43
N ALA A 75 12.84 50.37 17.99
CA ALA A 75 11.55 51.05 17.85
C ALA A 75 11.57 52.46 18.48
N LYS A 76 12.33 52.68 19.57
CA LYS A 76 12.55 54.01 20.17
C LYS A 76 13.18 55.01 19.20
N LYS A 77 14.12 54.55 18.36
CA LYS A 77 14.74 55.39 17.31
C LYS A 77 13.73 55.81 16.23
N HIS A 78 12.56 55.18 16.21
CA HIS A 78 11.47 55.43 15.27
C HIS A 78 10.20 55.96 15.96
N GLY A 79 10.34 56.57 17.15
CA GLY A 79 9.27 57.31 17.81
C GLY A 79 8.34 56.49 18.71
N VAL A 80 8.62 55.21 18.94
CA VAL A 80 7.83 54.36 19.86
C VAL A 80 8.40 54.45 21.28
N THR A 81 7.58 54.84 22.26
CA THR A 81 7.96 54.84 23.68
C THR A 81 8.16 53.40 24.19
N PRO A 82 9.34 53.05 24.73
CA PRO A 82 9.57 51.72 25.33
C PRO A 82 8.61 51.50 26.49
N LYS A 83 7.97 50.33 26.52
CA LYS A 83 7.02 49.94 27.58
C LYS A 83 7.73 49.16 28.70
N GLY A 84 8.89 48.58 28.41
CA GLY A 84 9.72 47.86 29.38
C GLY A 84 9.29 46.42 29.59
N ILE A 85 10.23 45.55 29.97
CA ILE A 85 10.02 44.10 29.99
C ILE A 85 8.90 43.65 30.93
N ASP A 86 8.70 44.34 32.05
CA ASP A 86 7.68 43.97 33.04
C ASP A 86 6.27 44.21 32.52
N TRP A 87 6.08 45.26 31.71
CA TRP A 87 4.81 45.49 30.99
C TRP A 87 4.52 44.37 29.98
N TRP A 88 5.54 43.96 29.21
CA TRP A 88 5.39 42.87 28.24
C TRP A 88 5.15 41.51 28.89
N ARG A 89 5.76 41.25 30.05
CA ARG A 89 5.51 40.04 30.84
C ARG A 89 4.10 40.04 31.43
N ALA A 90 3.62 41.16 31.96
CA ALA A 90 2.24 41.28 32.43
C ALA A 90 1.24 41.00 31.30
N ARG A 91 1.50 41.51 30.09
CA ARG A 91 0.67 41.23 28.90
C ARG A 91 0.73 39.79 28.42
N ARG A 92 1.90 39.16 28.47
CA ARG A 92 2.06 37.73 28.19
C ARG A 92 1.29 36.88 29.20
N ASP A 93 1.38 37.22 30.48
CA ASP A 93 0.74 36.47 31.55
C ASP A 93 -0.80 36.63 31.50
N GLU A 94 -1.30 37.81 31.13
CA GLU A 94 -2.73 38.05 30.82
C GLU A 94 -3.22 37.15 29.66
N ALA A 95 -2.47 37.09 28.56
CA ALA A 95 -2.79 36.23 27.41
C ALA A 95 -2.69 34.72 27.73
N ALA A 96 -1.76 34.33 28.61
CA ALA A 96 -1.63 32.95 29.06
C ALA A 96 -2.77 32.52 30.01
N ALA A 97 -3.22 33.45 30.87
CA ALA A 97 -4.35 33.22 31.77
C ALA A 97 -5.66 33.05 31.01
N GLU A 98 -5.89 33.80 29.92
CA GLU A 98 -7.08 33.67 29.07
C GLU A 98 -7.19 32.27 28.42
N ARG A 99 -6.06 31.63 28.08
CA ARG A 99 -6.03 30.28 27.50
C ARG A 99 -6.16 29.14 28.53
N THR A 100 -6.14 29.47 29.82
CA THR A 100 -6.24 28.48 30.91
C THR A 100 -7.59 28.67 31.60
N PRO A 101 -8.53 27.70 31.58
CA PRO A 101 -9.80 27.87 32.29
C PRO A 101 -9.56 28.06 33.80
N PRO A 102 -10.35 28.89 34.51
CA PRO A 102 -10.13 29.12 35.92
C PRO A 102 -10.37 27.84 36.72
N ALA A 103 -9.35 27.40 37.44
CA ALA A 103 -9.42 26.24 38.32
C ALA A 103 -10.43 26.47 39.45
N ALA A 104 -11.31 25.50 39.68
CA ALA A 104 -12.24 25.47 40.80
C ALA A 104 -11.47 25.52 42.15
N PRO A 105 -12.06 26.11 43.21
CA PRO A 105 -11.35 26.36 44.45
C PRO A 105 -11.07 25.06 45.23
N ILE A 106 -9.84 24.99 45.73
CA ILE A 106 -9.26 23.91 46.54
C ILE A 106 -10.11 23.69 47.81
N LYS A 107 -10.54 22.45 48.05
CA LYS A 107 -11.12 21.99 49.32
C LYS A 107 -10.07 21.16 50.08
N PRO A 108 -9.90 21.33 51.41
CA PRO A 108 -8.72 20.83 52.13
C PRO A 108 -8.80 19.33 52.45
N ALA A 109 -7.62 18.72 52.57
CA ALA A 109 -7.42 17.30 52.83
C ALA A 109 -8.09 16.78 54.11
N PRO A 110 -8.49 15.50 54.13
CA PRO A 110 -8.20 14.68 55.31
C PRO A 110 -7.72 13.25 55.00
N HIS A 111 -6.63 12.90 55.69
CA HIS A 111 -6.16 11.63 56.26
C HIS A 111 -6.14 10.28 55.49
N PRO A 112 -5.13 9.43 55.78
CA PRO A 112 -4.88 8.16 55.07
C PRO A 112 -5.67 6.99 55.68
N THR A 113 -6.24 6.13 54.85
CA THR A 113 -6.68 4.76 55.20
C THR A 113 -6.80 3.90 53.92
N PRO A 114 -6.81 2.55 54.04
CA PRO A 114 -5.78 1.61 53.58
C PRO A 114 -6.13 0.93 52.22
N PRO A 115 -5.31 0.00 51.66
CA PRO A 115 -5.33 -0.27 50.22
C PRO A 115 -6.62 -0.97 49.79
N ALA A 116 -7.31 -0.37 48.83
CA ALA A 116 -8.50 -0.93 48.22
C ALA A 116 -8.12 -2.05 47.25
N THR A 117 -8.72 -3.21 47.51
CA THR A 117 -8.89 -4.37 46.63
C THR A 117 -9.08 -3.96 45.16
N THR A 118 -8.24 -4.50 44.29
CA THR A 118 -8.33 -4.37 42.83
C THR A 118 -9.64 -5.00 42.35
N LEU A 119 -10.61 -4.16 41.97
CA LEU A 119 -11.71 -4.56 41.10
C LEU A 119 -11.15 -4.81 39.68
N PRO A 120 -11.66 -5.81 38.94
CA PRO A 120 -11.25 -6.03 37.55
C PRO A 120 -11.56 -4.78 36.72
N ALA A 121 -10.57 -4.33 35.94
CA ALA A 121 -10.70 -3.18 35.06
C ALA A 121 -11.90 -3.36 34.13
N ALA A 122 -12.69 -2.29 33.95
CA ALA A 122 -13.75 -2.27 32.96
C ALA A 122 -13.20 -2.67 31.58
N PRO A 123 -13.96 -3.41 30.76
CA PRO A 123 -13.50 -3.79 29.44
C PRO A 123 -13.12 -2.53 28.62
N PRO A 124 -12.02 -2.58 27.84
CA PRO A 124 -11.58 -1.44 27.05
C PRO A 124 -12.68 -0.98 26.10
N HIS A 125 -12.74 0.33 25.85
CA HIS A 125 -13.73 0.88 24.94
C HIS A 125 -13.45 0.38 23.51
N ALA A 126 -14.46 -0.17 22.83
CA ALA A 126 -14.32 -0.77 21.50
C ALA A 126 -13.69 0.19 20.45
N GLY A 127 -13.95 1.49 20.59
CA GLY A 127 -13.33 2.54 19.77
C GLY A 127 -11.80 2.65 19.95
N ASP A 128 -11.31 2.52 21.18
CA ASP A 128 -9.87 2.57 21.49
C ASP A 128 -9.18 1.28 21.00
N THR A 129 -9.86 0.13 21.11
CA THR A 129 -9.40 -1.14 20.54
C THR A 129 -9.24 -1.05 19.02
N ALA A 130 -10.26 -0.56 18.31
CA ALA A 130 -10.21 -0.44 16.86
C ALA A 130 -9.13 0.56 16.39
N LYS A 131 -8.86 1.63 17.16
CA LYS A 131 -7.79 2.58 16.86
C LYS A 131 -6.40 1.99 17.12
N ALA A 132 -6.23 1.23 18.20
CA ALA A 132 -5.00 0.50 18.50
C ALA A 132 -4.66 -0.52 17.39
N GLU A 133 -5.66 -1.24 16.87
CA GLU A 133 -5.47 -2.16 15.73
C GLU A 133 -5.06 -1.44 14.44
N ARG A 134 -5.58 -0.23 14.17
CA ARG A 134 -5.15 0.58 13.03
C ARG A 134 -3.71 1.08 13.20
N LEU A 135 -3.33 1.47 14.42
CA LEU A 135 -1.94 1.86 14.73
C LEU A 135 -0.97 0.71 14.41
N PHE A 136 -1.24 -0.50 14.91
CA PHE A 136 -0.32 -1.63 14.74
C PHE A 136 -0.29 -2.23 13.33
N ARG A 137 -1.32 -1.99 12.52
CA ARG A 137 -1.27 -2.28 11.08
C ARG A 137 -0.29 -1.38 10.32
N LEU A 138 -0.06 -0.16 10.80
CA LEU A 138 0.81 0.83 10.17
C LEU A 138 2.22 0.80 10.76
N LEU A 139 2.32 0.62 12.08
CA LEU A 139 3.56 0.51 12.83
C LEU A 139 3.53 -0.78 13.67
N PRO A 140 4.05 -1.91 13.15
CA PRO A 140 4.05 -3.19 13.86
C PRO A 140 4.82 -3.12 15.20
N LEU A 141 4.36 -3.87 16.20
CA LEU A 141 4.97 -3.95 17.54
C LEU A 141 6.44 -4.38 17.50
N ASP A 142 6.74 -5.28 16.58
CA ASP A 142 8.02 -5.88 16.35
C ASP A 142 8.36 -5.89 14.85
N GLY A 143 9.65 -5.74 14.54
CA GLY A 143 10.12 -5.79 13.17
C GLY A 143 11.59 -5.40 13.05
N PRO A 144 12.27 -5.83 11.97
CA PRO A 144 13.64 -5.42 11.68
C PRO A 144 13.82 -3.90 11.63
N TRP A 145 12.76 -3.15 11.31
CA TRP A 145 12.77 -1.69 11.19
C TRP A 145 13.02 -0.97 12.53
N LEU A 146 12.35 -1.40 13.60
CA LEU A 146 12.46 -0.78 14.92
C LEU A 146 13.83 -1.08 15.52
N ARG A 147 14.29 -2.33 15.42
CA ARG A 147 15.64 -2.72 15.86
C ARG A 147 16.71 -1.93 15.12
N TRP A 148 16.54 -1.75 13.80
CA TRP A 148 17.47 -0.93 13.02
C TRP A 148 17.50 0.52 13.52
N LEU A 149 16.35 1.15 13.76
CA LEU A 149 16.30 2.52 14.29
C LEU A 149 16.97 2.62 15.67
N GLU A 150 16.80 1.61 16.53
CA GLU A 150 17.42 1.56 17.85
C GLU A 150 18.95 1.36 17.80
N ASP A 151 19.43 0.53 16.88
CA ASP A 151 20.85 0.17 16.76
C ASP A 151 21.66 1.16 15.90
N ALA A 152 21.00 1.94 15.04
CA ALA A 152 21.67 2.87 14.15
C ALA A 152 22.46 3.94 14.93
N GLN A 153 23.77 4.01 14.75
CA GLN A 153 24.58 5.10 15.34
C GLN A 153 24.44 6.41 14.56
N THR A 154 24.16 6.31 13.26
CA THR A 154 24.01 7.45 12.35
C THR A 154 22.87 7.20 11.37
N MET A 155 22.31 8.26 10.82
CA MET A 155 21.24 8.25 9.82
C MET A 155 21.75 8.67 8.43
N PHE A 156 23.05 8.55 8.14
CA PHE A 156 23.59 8.89 6.82
C PHE A 156 23.03 8.02 5.70
N LYS A 157 22.75 6.75 6.01
CA LYS A 157 22.12 5.78 5.11
C LYS A 157 21.00 5.10 5.88
N VAL A 158 19.77 5.21 5.38
CA VAL A 158 18.57 4.64 5.99
C VAL A 158 17.98 3.66 4.99
N PRO A 159 17.86 2.35 5.31
CA PRO A 159 17.20 1.39 4.43
C PRO A 159 15.78 1.83 4.08
N LEU A 160 15.37 1.64 2.81
CA LEU A 160 14.02 1.96 2.38
C LEU A 160 12.95 1.19 3.17
N THR A 161 13.25 -0.04 3.58
CA THR A 161 12.39 -0.84 4.47
C THR A 161 12.09 -0.17 5.82
N VAL A 162 12.91 0.78 6.25
CA VAL A 162 12.71 1.58 7.46
C VAL A 162 12.03 2.91 7.12
N SER A 163 12.49 3.62 6.09
CA SER A 163 11.93 4.94 5.75
C SER A 163 10.51 4.85 5.20
N ASP A 164 10.22 3.86 4.36
CA ASP A 164 8.92 3.71 3.71
C ASP A 164 7.85 3.40 4.77
N LEU A 165 8.14 2.47 5.68
CA LEU A 165 7.24 2.13 6.78
C LEU A 165 6.92 3.35 7.66
N VAL A 166 7.95 4.14 8.01
CA VAL A 166 7.80 5.34 8.85
C VAL A 166 7.02 6.43 8.10
N CYS A 167 7.36 6.71 6.84
CA CYS A 167 6.73 7.74 6.02
C CYS A 167 5.28 7.38 5.62
N ASP A 168 5.02 6.12 5.27
CA ASP A 168 3.69 5.65 4.88
C ASP A 168 2.72 5.59 6.06
N ALA A 169 3.23 5.37 7.29
CA ALA A 169 2.41 5.39 8.50
C ALA A 169 1.93 6.80 8.89
N HIS A 170 2.66 7.86 8.52
CA HIS A 170 2.37 9.21 9.01
C HIS A 170 1.01 9.74 8.54
N ARG A 171 0.75 9.73 7.23
CA ARG A 171 -0.47 10.35 6.67
C ARG A 171 -1.76 9.63 7.09
N PRO A 172 -1.83 8.29 7.15
CA PRO A 172 -2.99 7.59 7.68
C PRO A 172 -3.21 7.85 9.18
N LEU A 173 -2.14 7.93 10.00
CA LEU A 173 -2.27 8.24 11.43
C LEU A 173 -2.67 9.69 11.71
N GLU A 174 -2.20 10.64 10.90
CA GLU A 174 -2.60 12.06 10.98
C GLU A 174 -4.08 12.25 10.61
N LYS A 175 -4.57 11.50 9.62
CA LYS A 175 -5.94 11.60 9.10
C LYS A 175 -6.94 10.66 9.77
N ASP A 176 -6.53 9.90 10.78
CA ASP A 176 -7.41 8.96 11.47
C ASP A 176 -8.46 9.74 12.29
N LEU A 177 -9.66 9.84 11.74
CA LEU A 177 -10.77 10.68 12.24
C LEU A 177 -11.23 10.36 13.67
N PRO A 178 -11.33 9.09 14.10
CA PRO A 178 -11.74 8.79 15.48
C PRO A 178 -10.59 9.08 16.43
N ASP A 179 -10.79 9.90 17.47
CA ASP A 179 -9.81 10.05 18.54
C ASP A 179 -9.85 8.88 19.53
N TYR A 180 -8.75 8.65 20.26
CA TYR A 180 -8.82 7.84 21.47
C TYR A 180 -9.75 8.54 22.48
N ILE A 181 -10.65 7.77 23.08
CA ILE A 181 -11.58 8.24 24.10
C ILE A 181 -10.85 8.37 25.43
N ASP A 182 -9.90 7.48 25.72
CA ASP A 182 -8.98 7.65 26.83
C ASP A 182 -8.03 8.85 26.56
N PRO A 183 -8.00 9.86 27.45
CA PRO A 183 -7.23 11.07 27.25
C PRO A 183 -5.72 10.84 27.29
N GLU A 184 -5.24 9.85 28.07
CA GLU A 184 -3.81 9.52 28.09
C GLU A 184 -3.39 8.92 26.74
N LEU A 185 -4.25 8.07 26.14
CA LEU A 185 -4.00 7.50 24.80
C LEU A 185 -4.09 8.56 23.70
N HIS A 186 -5.01 9.51 23.82
CA HIS A 186 -5.10 10.64 22.89
C HIS A 186 -3.82 11.48 22.90
N ASP A 187 -3.34 11.87 24.08
CA ASP A 187 -2.13 12.66 24.24
C ASP A 187 -0.88 11.91 23.75
N ALA A 188 -0.78 10.61 24.10
CA ALA A 188 0.33 9.76 23.64
C ALA A 188 0.33 9.57 22.12
N HIS A 189 -0.85 9.39 21.51
CA HIS A 189 -1.00 9.30 20.06
C HIS A 189 -0.62 10.62 19.37
N GLY A 190 -1.04 11.77 19.91
CA GLY A 190 -0.65 13.08 19.38
C GLY A 190 0.86 13.32 19.44
N ALA A 191 1.51 12.91 20.53
CA ALA A 191 2.96 12.97 20.68
C ALA A 191 3.68 12.05 19.68
N LEU A 192 3.16 10.83 19.47
CA LEU A 192 3.66 9.89 18.48
C LEU A 192 3.56 10.45 17.05
N VAL A 193 2.38 10.92 16.64
CA VAL A 193 2.16 11.49 15.30
C VAL A 193 3.07 12.70 15.06
N THR A 194 3.26 13.54 16.08
CA THR A 194 4.17 14.71 15.98
C THR A 194 5.63 14.28 15.79
N ALA A 195 6.09 13.29 16.57
CA ALA A 195 7.45 12.79 16.45
C ALA A 195 7.68 12.04 15.13
N LEU A 196 6.66 11.31 14.67
CA LEU A 196 6.65 10.64 13.38
C LEU A 196 6.73 11.65 12.22
N ALA A 197 5.94 12.73 12.27
CA ALA A 197 5.98 13.82 11.29
C ALA A 197 7.38 14.43 11.15
N ALA A 198 8.05 14.67 12.28
CA ALA A 198 9.41 15.21 12.31
C ALA A 198 10.41 14.23 11.68
N LEU A 199 10.32 12.94 11.99
CA LEU A 199 11.19 11.92 11.39
C LEU A 199 10.94 11.79 9.87
N CYS A 200 9.68 11.76 9.44
CA CYS A 200 9.32 11.70 8.02
C CYS A 200 9.83 12.93 7.25
N TRP A 201 9.76 14.12 7.85
CA TRP A 201 10.28 15.34 7.23
C TRP A 201 11.78 15.24 6.93
N GLU A 202 12.56 14.75 7.89
CA GLU A 202 14.01 14.58 7.71
C GLU A 202 14.33 13.50 6.68
N LEU A 203 13.61 12.36 6.70
CA LEU A 203 13.82 11.28 5.72
C LEU A 203 13.44 11.71 4.29
N ASN A 204 12.34 12.45 4.11
CA ASN A 204 11.94 12.98 2.79
C ASN A 204 12.92 14.03 2.25
N GLY A 205 13.81 14.57 3.09
CA GLY A 205 14.89 15.47 2.69
C GLY A 205 16.17 14.76 2.24
N MET A 206 16.24 13.42 2.37
CA MET A 206 17.35 12.59 1.90
C MET A 206 17.17 12.22 0.43
N ASN A 207 18.26 11.89 -0.26
CA ASN A 207 18.18 11.40 -1.63
C ASN A 207 18.05 9.89 -1.62
N ASP A 208 17.12 9.40 -2.42
CA ASP A 208 17.06 7.99 -2.75
C ASP A 208 18.19 7.66 -3.74
N ILE A 209 19.13 6.79 -3.34
CA ILE A 209 20.23 6.30 -4.17
C ILE A 209 20.03 4.83 -4.57
N SER A 210 18.78 4.37 -4.59
CA SER A 210 18.44 2.98 -4.94
C SER A 210 18.79 2.62 -6.39
N ASP A 211 18.92 3.62 -7.26
CA ASP A 211 19.45 3.47 -8.62
C ASP A 211 20.94 3.11 -8.67
N GLU A 212 21.68 3.31 -7.56
CA GLU A 212 23.07 2.91 -7.38
C GLU A 212 23.24 1.48 -6.78
N GLY A 213 22.15 0.72 -6.63
CA GLY A 213 22.18 -0.70 -6.26
C GLY A 213 22.14 -1.02 -4.76
N GLN A 214 21.87 -0.02 -3.91
CA GLN A 214 21.57 -0.23 -2.48
C GLN A 214 20.25 0.50 -2.15
N PRO A 215 19.20 -0.21 -1.68
CA PRO A 215 17.89 0.39 -1.41
C PRO A 215 17.91 1.20 -0.12
N VAL A 216 18.57 2.36 -0.16
CA VAL A 216 18.77 3.26 0.98
C VAL A 216 18.50 4.70 0.58
N LEU A 217 17.90 5.46 1.49
CA LEU A 217 18.02 6.91 1.48
C LEU A 217 19.41 7.28 1.98
N GLU A 218 20.08 8.17 1.28
CA GLU A 218 21.36 8.74 1.67
C GLU A 218 21.25 10.27 1.80
N ILE A 219 21.95 10.83 2.79
CA ILE A 219 22.23 12.26 2.83
C ILE A 219 23.30 12.59 1.76
N SER A 220 22.92 12.56 0.48
CA SER A 220 23.77 12.96 -0.64
C SER A 220 23.66 14.47 -0.88
N HIS A 221 24.75 15.10 -1.31
CA HIS A 221 24.96 16.53 -1.14
C HIS A 221 24.57 17.40 -2.34
N PRO A 222 24.33 18.69 -2.06
CA PRO A 222 25.36 19.67 -2.41
C PRO A 222 25.75 20.53 -1.18
N GLY A 223 27.02 20.51 -0.77
CA GLY A 223 27.52 21.27 0.39
C GLY A 223 28.84 20.77 1.01
N THR A 224 29.16 21.24 2.20
CA THR A 224 30.35 20.89 2.99
C THR A 224 30.09 19.74 3.97
N SER A 225 31.15 19.03 4.43
CA SER A 225 31.03 17.98 5.45
C SER A 225 30.34 18.43 6.74
N ALA A 226 30.38 19.73 7.06
CA ALA A 226 29.70 20.29 8.22
C ALA A 226 28.16 20.29 8.04
N GLU A 227 27.67 20.57 6.84
CA GLU A 227 26.25 20.55 6.50
C GLU A 227 25.70 19.12 6.47
N ARG A 228 26.49 18.17 5.95
CA ARG A 228 26.17 16.72 6.03
C ARG A 228 26.03 16.22 7.46
N ASN A 229 26.95 16.60 8.33
CA ASN A 229 26.92 16.22 9.74
C ASN A 229 25.77 16.91 10.49
N GLU A 230 25.37 18.11 10.07
CA GLU A 230 24.20 18.82 10.59
C GLU A 230 22.90 18.10 10.25
N LEU A 231 22.70 17.74 8.98
CA LEU A 231 21.52 16.98 8.52
C LEU A 231 21.44 15.63 9.23
N ASN A 232 22.54 14.87 9.30
CA ASN A 232 22.58 13.62 10.05
C ASN A 232 22.20 13.80 11.52
N ARG A 233 22.61 14.90 12.16
CA ARG A 233 22.25 15.18 13.55
C ARG A 233 20.77 15.52 13.70
N GLN A 234 20.17 16.22 12.74
CA GLN A 234 18.74 16.54 12.72
C GLN A 234 17.91 15.26 12.55
N THR A 235 18.29 14.39 11.62
CA THR A 235 17.65 13.08 11.43
C THR A 235 17.81 12.17 12.65
N CYS A 236 19.00 12.11 13.27
CA CYS A 236 19.19 11.38 14.53
C CYS A 236 18.30 11.95 15.65
N GLN A 237 18.20 13.27 15.78
CA GLN A 237 17.35 13.89 16.81
C GLN A 237 15.86 13.59 16.59
N ALA A 238 15.39 13.58 15.34
CA ALA A 238 14.01 13.23 15.01
C ALA A 238 13.71 11.76 15.35
N ARG A 239 14.63 10.84 15.02
CA ARG A 239 14.56 9.43 15.42
C ARG A 239 14.55 9.26 16.94
N ASP A 240 15.45 9.94 17.64
CA ASP A 240 15.57 9.87 19.09
C ASP A 240 14.36 10.47 19.82
N SER A 241 13.56 11.29 19.13
CA SER A 241 12.27 11.78 19.62
C SER A 241 11.13 10.80 19.32
N PHE A 242 11.20 10.09 18.18
CA PHE A 242 10.20 9.12 17.74
C PHE A 242 10.22 7.83 18.58
N ILE A 243 11.39 7.22 18.81
CA ILE A 243 11.50 5.93 19.52
C ILE A 243 10.85 5.99 20.92
N PRO A 244 11.10 7.00 21.77
CA PRO A 244 10.46 7.12 23.07
C PRO A 244 8.95 7.37 22.98
N ALA A 245 8.48 8.13 21.99
CA ALA A 245 7.05 8.38 21.79
C ALA A 245 6.32 7.08 21.41
N TYR A 246 6.91 6.29 20.51
CA TYR A 246 6.39 4.98 20.12
C TYR A 246 6.34 4.01 21.32
N ARG A 247 7.43 3.89 22.08
CA ARG A 247 7.47 3.07 23.31
C ARG A 247 6.45 3.52 24.36
N THR A 248 6.24 4.83 24.51
CA THR A 248 5.24 5.37 25.44
C THR A 248 3.84 4.95 25.04
N MET A 249 3.52 5.05 23.74
CA MET A 249 2.23 4.61 23.20
C MET A 249 2.01 3.11 23.41
N VAL A 250 2.99 2.27 23.06
CA VAL A 250 2.92 0.80 23.23
C VAL A 250 2.73 0.43 24.71
N ASN A 251 3.49 1.02 25.62
CA ASN A 251 3.37 0.75 27.05
C ASN A 251 2.04 1.21 27.63
N LEU A 252 1.46 2.28 27.11
CA LEU A 252 0.15 2.75 27.54
C LEU A 252 -0.96 1.83 27.02
N LEU A 253 -0.90 1.41 25.75
CA LEU A 253 -1.81 0.41 25.17
C LEU A 253 -1.73 -0.93 25.94
N ASN A 254 -0.53 -1.38 26.29
CA ASN A 254 -0.34 -2.58 27.12
C ASN A 254 -0.99 -2.44 28.50
N ARG A 255 -0.75 -1.31 29.20
CA ARG A 255 -1.38 -1.03 30.51
C ARG A 255 -2.91 -0.99 30.46
N LYS A 256 -3.49 -0.67 29.29
CA LYS A 256 -4.94 -0.58 29.07
C LYS A 256 -5.51 -1.88 28.45
N ASN A 257 -4.72 -2.94 28.31
CA ASN A 257 -5.09 -4.21 27.67
C ASN A 257 -5.59 -4.03 26.22
N LEU A 258 -4.95 -3.14 25.46
CA LEU A 258 -5.29 -2.80 24.07
C LEU A 258 -4.26 -3.31 23.05
N LEU A 259 -3.36 -4.22 23.44
CA LEU A 259 -2.50 -4.89 22.47
C LEU A 259 -3.29 -5.95 21.70
N PRO A 260 -3.05 -6.12 20.38
CA PRO A 260 -3.65 -7.20 19.61
C PRO A 260 -3.32 -8.56 20.23
N PRO A 261 -4.27 -9.52 20.27
CA PRO A 261 -4.08 -10.84 20.88
C PRO A 261 -3.09 -11.77 20.15
N ALA A 262 -2.24 -11.25 19.25
CA ALA A 262 -1.31 -12.04 18.41
C ALA A 262 0.18 -11.76 18.68
N SER A 263 0.57 -11.22 19.84
CA SER A 263 1.99 -10.95 20.16
C SER A 263 2.47 -11.42 21.53
N LEU A 264 1.68 -12.27 22.20
CA LEU A 264 2.15 -13.04 23.36
C LEU A 264 2.31 -14.49 22.90
N SER A 265 3.54 -14.94 22.71
CA SER A 265 3.82 -16.36 22.49
C SER A 265 3.14 -17.23 23.56
N PRO A 266 2.75 -18.47 23.19
CA PRO A 266 2.14 -19.46 24.06
C PRO A 266 3.20 -20.04 25.00
N ASP A 267 3.48 -19.36 26.11
CA ASP A 267 4.23 -19.96 27.21
C ASP A 267 3.85 -19.33 28.55
N ALA A 268 2.55 -19.35 28.86
CA ALA A 268 2.03 -19.00 30.17
C ALA A 268 0.65 -19.63 30.42
N LEU A 269 0.59 -20.96 30.52
CA LEU A 269 -0.47 -21.56 31.32
C LEU A 269 -0.09 -21.46 32.81
N PRO A 270 -0.99 -20.95 33.67
CA PRO A 270 -0.73 -20.75 35.08
C PRO A 270 -0.62 -22.09 35.81
N ARG A 271 0.48 -22.24 36.54
CA ARG A 271 0.64 -23.21 37.63
C ARG A 271 -0.55 -23.08 38.59
N GLN A 272 -1.42 -24.08 38.62
CA GLN A 272 -2.28 -24.29 39.79
C GLN A 272 -1.43 -24.82 40.94
N ALA A 273 -1.67 -24.20 42.10
CA ALA A 273 -1.02 -24.45 43.36
C ALA A 273 -1.18 -25.90 43.83
N GLY A 274 -0.06 -26.58 44.06
CA GLY A 274 -0.01 -27.68 45.02
C GLY A 274 0.18 -27.12 46.44
N PRO A 275 -0.40 -27.74 47.48
CA PRO A 275 -0.10 -27.40 48.86
C PRO A 275 1.27 -27.95 49.28
N GLU A 276 1.77 -27.35 50.35
CA GLU A 276 3.12 -27.42 50.90
C GLU A 276 3.66 -28.83 51.21
N ARG A 277 4.99 -28.90 51.18
CA ARG A 277 5.86 -30.05 51.48
C ARG A 277 5.77 -30.51 52.94
N THR A 278 6.01 -31.80 53.17
CA THR A 278 7.13 -32.26 54.04
C THR A 278 7.54 -33.71 53.72
N PRO A 279 8.81 -34.11 53.97
CA PRO A 279 9.47 -35.22 53.28
C PRO A 279 9.61 -36.51 54.11
N SER A 280 9.77 -37.66 53.44
CA SER A 280 10.51 -38.81 53.98
C SER A 280 10.98 -39.80 52.90
N ALA A 281 12.30 -39.77 52.69
CA ALA A 281 13.26 -40.87 52.71
C ALA A 281 12.88 -42.32 52.29
N ARG A 282 13.79 -42.85 51.44
CA ARG A 282 14.27 -44.25 51.29
C ARG A 282 13.42 -45.28 50.54
N SER A 283 13.96 -45.77 49.42
CA SER A 283 14.51 -47.14 49.21
C SER A 283 14.54 -47.42 47.70
N ASP A 284 15.74 -47.47 47.12
CA ASP A 284 16.44 -48.70 46.66
C ASP A 284 16.09 -49.02 45.19
N ALA A 285 16.95 -48.70 44.23
CA ALA A 285 18.10 -49.51 43.84
C ALA A 285 17.72 -50.97 43.54
N ALA A 286 17.46 -51.28 42.27
CA ALA A 286 18.08 -52.42 41.58
C ALA A 286 17.62 -52.52 40.11
N ARG A 287 18.60 -52.84 39.26
CA ARG A 287 18.51 -53.35 37.88
C ARG A 287 18.43 -52.32 36.76
N LEU A 288 19.57 -51.63 36.57
CA LEU A 288 20.21 -51.67 35.25
C LEU A 288 20.61 -53.11 34.95
N SER A 289 20.31 -53.57 33.73
CA SER A 289 21.25 -54.20 32.78
C SER A 289 20.49 -55.16 31.85
N ASP A 290 20.07 -54.67 30.69
CA ASP A 290 20.39 -55.36 29.42
C ASP A 290 20.31 -54.33 28.26
N THR A 291 21.40 -53.65 27.95
CA THR A 291 22.36 -53.91 26.85
C THR A 291 21.80 -53.63 25.44
N THR A 292 22.19 -52.48 24.90
CA THR A 292 22.45 -52.18 23.48
C THR A 292 21.40 -52.58 22.43
N ALA A 293 20.50 -51.65 22.12
CA ALA A 293 20.02 -51.45 20.76
C ALA A 293 20.34 -50.00 20.37
N GLU A 294 21.13 -49.82 19.31
CA GLU A 294 21.25 -48.52 18.66
C GLU A 294 19.83 -47.99 18.35
N PRO A 295 19.50 -46.72 18.67
CA PRO A 295 18.20 -46.18 18.29
C PRO A 295 18.19 -46.07 16.77
N HIS A 296 17.52 -47.01 16.10
CA HIS A 296 17.06 -46.78 14.74
C HIS A 296 16.28 -45.47 14.75
N PRO A 297 16.46 -44.56 13.77
CA PRO A 297 15.58 -43.40 13.65
C PRO A 297 14.16 -43.96 13.55
N ARG A 298 13.34 -43.67 14.55
CA ARG A 298 11.95 -44.15 14.57
C ARG A 298 11.25 -43.47 13.40
N THR A 299 10.76 -44.25 12.44
CA THR A 299 9.93 -43.75 11.35
C THR A 299 8.79 -42.92 11.96
N PRO A 300 8.58 -41.67 11.51
CA PRO A 300 7.51 -40.82 12.00
C PRO A 300 6.15 -41.53 11.87
N ARG A 301 5.25 -41.29 12.82
CA ARG A 301 3.87 -41.79 12.71
C ARG A 301 3.01 -40.80 11.94
N ILE A 302 1.96 -41.29 11.29
CA ILE A 302 0.97 -40.42 10.63
C ILE A 302 0.34 -39.49 11.67
N GLY A 303 0.43 -38.18 11.43
CA GLY A 303 -0.02 -37.13 12.35
C GLY A 303 0.89 -36.86 13.55
N GLN A 304 2.05 -37.51 13.64
CA GLN A 304 3.08 -37.12 14.62
C GLN A 304 3.52 -35.68 14.36
N GLY A 305 3.56 -34.82 15.38
CA GLY A 305 3.75 -33.37 15.23
C GLY A 305 2.46 -32.55 15.39
N MET A 306 1.30 -33.16 15.09
CA MET A 306 -0.02 -32.50 15.17
C MET A 306 -1.04 -33.35 15.95
N PRO A 307 -0.94 -33.46 17.29
CA PRO A 307 -1.78 -34.37 18.08
C PRO A 307 -3.29 -34.08 17.95
N GLU A 308 -3.67 -32.81 17.76
CA GLU A 308 -5.07 -32.40 17.61
C GLU A 308 -5.68 -32.88 16.27
N ARG A 309 -4.87 -32.93 15.21
CA ARG A 309 -5.28 -33.35 13.86
C ARG A 309 -4.81 -34.76 13.47
N ALA A 310 -4.11 -35.46 14.37
CA ALA A 310 -3.53 -36.78 14.10
C ALA A 310 -4.57 -37.87 13.78
N ARG A 311 -5.82 -37.69 14.22
CA ARG A 311 -6.92 -38.59 13.83
C ARG A 311 -7.34 -38.36 12.38
N GLU A 312 -7.49 -37.10 11.98
CA GLU A 312 -7.93 -36.72 10.64
C GLU A 312 -6.89 -37.10 9.60
N LEU A 313 -5.60 -36.82 9.86
CA LEU A 313 -4.50 -37.23 8.98
C LEU A 313 -4.43 -38.76 8.79
N ARG A 314 -4.70 -39.54 9.85
CA ARG A 314 -4.78 -41.01 9.73
C ARG A 314 -5.97 -41.46 8.89
N GLN A 315 -7.12 -40.81 9.03
CA GLN A 315 -8.29 -41.13 8.21
C GLN A 315 -8.07 -40.76 6.73
N ALA A 316 -7.45 -39.60 6.49
CA ALA A 316 -7.06 -39.14 5.15
C ALA A 316 -6.06 -40.10 4.48
N HIS A 317 -5.00 -40.49 5.20
CA HIS A 317 -4.05 -41.48 4.69
C HIS A 317 -4.73 -42.82 4.40
N GLN A 318 -5.57 -43.34 5.29
CA GLN A 318 -6.32 -44.58 5.05
C GLN A 318 -7.23 -44.50 3.81
N ALA A 319 -7.88 -43.36 3.59
CA ALA A 319 -8.74 -43.15 2.44
C ALA A 319 -7.95 -43.20 1.12
N LEU A 320 -6.68 -42.82 1.15
CA LEU A 320 -5.77 -42.82 -0.01
C LEU A 320 -4.77 -44.00 0.00
N ALA A 321 -4.77 -44.86 1.02
CA ALA A 321 -3.76 -45.90 1.22
C ALA A 321 -3.71 -46.94 0.09
N HIS A 322 -4.87 -47.21 -0.54
CA HIS A 322 -4.97 -48.12 -1.67
C HIS A 322 -4.23 -47.62 -2.93
N GLN A 323 -3.80 -46.35 -2.94
CA GLN A 323 -3.03 -45.72 -4.01
C GLN A 323 -1.51 -45.78 -3.79
N GLY A 324 -1.04 -46.39 -2.70
CA GLY A 324 0.39 -46.59 -2.47
C GLY A 324 1.14 -45.34 -2.00
N LEU A 325 0.58 -44.55 -1.07
CA LEU A 325 1.24 -43.35 -0.54
C LEU A 325 2.56 -43.62 0.22
N GLY A 326 2.81 -44.88 0.61
CA GLY A 326 4.01 -45.25 1.36
C GLY A 326 3.97 -44.89 2.85
N GLU A 327 5.16 -44.74 3.44
CA GLU A 327 5.36 -44.48 4.87
C GLU A 327 5.69 -43.00 5.13
N PRO A 328 5.33 -42.42 6.29
CA PRO A 328 5.68 -41.05 6.62
C PRO A 328 7.19 -40.80 6.56
N ALA A 329 7.59 -39.76 5.83
CA ALA A 329 8.98 -39.33 5.72
C ALA A 329 9.36 -38.36 6.85
N ASP A 330 8.43 -37.52 7.29
CA ASP A 330 8.65 -36.51 8.35
C ASP A 330 7.43 -36.38 9.30
N GLU A 331 7.59 -35.59 10.36
CA GLU A 331 6.49 -35.15 11.21
C GLU A 331 5.51 -34.28 10.42
N ALA A 332 4.22 -34.42 10.73
CA ALA A 332 3.18 -33.55 10.22
C ALA A 332 3.38 -32.13 10.74
N TRP A 333 3.13 -31.16 9.87
CA TRP A 333 3.31 -29.75 10.12
C TRP A 333 2.12 -28.95 9.59
N GLU A 334 1.97 -27.73 10.09
CA GLU A 334 0.87 -26.85 9.73
C GLU A 334 1.35 -25.68 8.89
N HIS A 335 0.55 -25.31 7.90
CA HIS A 335 0.69 -24.07 7.16
C HIS A 335 -0.66 -23.39 7.05
N GLY A 336 -0.80 -22.23 7.69
CA GLY A 336 -2.10 -21.57 7.83
C GLY A 336 -3.09 -22.47 8.55
N THR A 337 -4.17 -22.87 7.87
CA THR A 337 -5.18 -23.82 8.36
C THR A 337 -5.03 -25.23 7.77
N THR A 338 -3.98 -25.47 6.98
CA THR A 338 -3.78 -26.74 6.28
C THR A 338 -2.74 -27.59 7.00
N ALA A 339 -3.12 -28.82 7.34
CA ALA A 339 -2.20 -29.82 7.89
C ALA A 339 -1.53 -30.59 6.74
N LEU A 340 -0.22 -30.78 6.85
CA LEU A 340 0.64 -31.33 5.82
C LEU A 340 1.49 -32.45 6.40
N GLN A 341 1.74 -33.51 5.64
CA GLN A 341 2.73 -34.52 5.99
C GLN A 341 3.35 -35.14 4.75
N ASP A 342 4.68 -35.25 4.75
CA ASP A 342 5.48 -35.85 3.68
C ASP A 342 5.56 -37.37 3.84
N PHE A 343 5.49 -38.09 2.72
CA PHE A 343 5.54 -39.54 2.62
C PHE A 343 6.55 -39.97 1.56
N HIS A 344 7.22 -41.09 1.80
CA HIS A 344 8.17 -41.68 0.87
C HIS A 344 7.76 -43.11 0.52
N HIS A 345 8.07 -43.52 -0.70
CA HIS A 345 7.87 -44.90 -1.12
C HIS A 345 9.13 -45.74 -0.86
N THR A 346 8.97 -47.00 -0.45
CA THR A 346 10.11 -47.90 -0.20
C THR A 346 10.72 -48.46 -1.49
N ASP A 347 9.94 -48.54 -2.56
CA ASP A 347 10.41 -49.01 -3.87
C ASP A 347 11.02 -47.86 -4.68
N SER A 348 12.26 -48.06 -5.14
CA SER A 348 12.96 -47.09 -5.99
C SER A 348 12.28 -46.98 -7.35
N GLY A 349 11.52 -45.90 -7.58
CA GLY A 349 10.88 -45.62 -8.87
C GLY A 349 9.49 -45.00 -8.75
N GLU A 350 8.83 -45.16 -7.61
CA GLU A 350 7.57 -44.47 -7.28
C GLU A 350 7.85 -43.05 -6.76
N PRO A 351 6.93 -42.09 -6.99
CA PRO A 351 7.10 -40.73 -6.48
C PRO A 351 6.86 -40.67 -4.97
N ASP A 352 7.56 -39.77 -4.29
CA ASP A 352 7.22 -39.33 -2.94
C ASP A 352 5.91 -38.52 -2.97
N TRP A 353 5.25 -38.37 -1.83
CA TRP A 353 3.94 -37.73 -1.72
C TRP A 353 3.86 -36.72 -0.60
N VAL A 354 3.01 -35.71 -0.77
CA VAL A 354 2.61 -34.78 0.29
C VAL A 354 1.10 -34.92 0.49
N LEU A 355 0.67 -35.26 1.69
CA LEU A 355 -0.74 -35.28 2.07
C LEU A 355 -1.14 -33.91 2.60
N CYS A 356 -2.11 -33.29 1.96
CA CYS A 356 -2.70 -32.00 2.33
C CYS A 356 -4.10 -32.21 2.90
N LEU A 357 -4.36 -31.63 4.07
CA LEU A 357 -5.66 -31.64 4.73
C LEU A 357 -6.06 -30.20 5.10
N ALA A 358 -6.99 -29.65 4.33
CA ALA A 358 -7.62 -28.35 4.59
C ALA A 358 -9.04 -28.56 5.12
N ASP A 359 -9.51 -27.67 5.99
CA ASP A 359 -10.76 -27.87 6.76
C ASP A 359 -12.02 -27.97 5.88
N ASP A 360 -12.04 -27.26 4.75
CA ASP A 360 -13.21 -27.18 3.85
C ASP A 360 -13.08 -28.03 2.57
N HIS A 361 -12.05 -28.87 2.48
CA HIS A 361 -11.75 -29.66 1.28
C HIS A 361 -11.47 -31.13 1.61
N PRO A 362 -11.83 -32.08 0.72
CA PRO A 362 -11.44 -33.47 0.91
C PRO A 362 -9.91 -33.60 0.89
N PRO A 363 -9.35 -34.64 1.53
CA PRO A 363 -7.91 -34.84 1.58
C PRO A 363 -7.30 -34.96 0.18
N VAL A 364 -6.16 -34.32 -0.03
CA VAL A 364 -5.43 -34.36 -1.31
C VAL A 364 -4.04 -34.92 -1.09
N ALA A 365 -3.62 -35.92 -1.87
CA ALA A 365 -2.23 -36.34 -1.93
C ALA A 365 -1.60 -35.90 -3.24
N VAL A 366 -0.43 -35.27 -3.15
CA VAL A 366 0.26 -34.63 -4.27
C VAL A 366 1.62 -35.28 -4.48
N ALA A 367 1.89 -35.76 -5.69
CA ALA A 367 3.22 -36.29 -6.01
C ALA A 367 4.29 -35.20 -5.84
N ALA A 368 5.43 -35.53 -5.23
CA ALA A 368 6.48 -34.59 -4.87
C ALA A 368 6.97 -33.70 -6.04
N PRO A 369 7.11 -34.18 -7.29
CA PRO A 369 7.45 -33.31 -8.41
C PRO A 369 6.41 -32.21 -8.70
N ILE A 370 5.12 -32.51 -8.46
CA ILE A 370 4.04 -31.54 -8.61
C ILE A 370 3.99 -30.60 -7.41
N TRP A 371 4.20 -31.12 -6.20
CA TRP A 371 4.33 -30.30 -4.99
C TRP A 371 5.45 -29.27 -5.13
N GLN A 372 6.63 -29.70 -5.59
CA GLN A 372 7.75 -28.80 -5.86
C GLN A 372 7.41 -27.74 -6.91
N ALA A 373 6.63 -28.09 -7.94
CA ALA A 373 6.17 -27.13 -8.93
C ALA A 373 5.22 -26.06 -8.35
N ILE A 374 4.36 -26.43 -7.40
CA ILE A 374 3.51 -25.48 -6.67
C ILE A 374 4.38 -24.52 -5.86
N ILE A 375 5.31 -25.05 -5.07
CA ILE A 375 6.25 -24.25 -4.26
C ILE A 375 7.06 -23.30 -5.15
N ASP A 376 7.61 -23.79 -6.26
CA ASP A 376 8.44 -22.96 -7.14
C ASP A 376 7.65 -21.87 -7.86
N ALA A 377 6.37 -22.10 -8.15
CA ALA A 377 5.50 -21.08 -8.72
C ALA A 377 5.20 -19.95 -7.70
N GLY A 378 5.02 -20.28 -6.42
CA GLY A 378 4.77 -19.31 -5.34
C GLY A 378 6.02 -18.63 -4.78
N ARG A 379 7.22 -19.21 -4.96
CA ARG A 379 8.50 -18.74 -4.38
C ARG A 379 8.87 -17.29 -4.73
N ALA A 380 8.32 -16.79 -5.83
CA ALA A 380 8.56 -15.45 -6.34
C ALA A 380 7.80 -14.35 -5.57
N ASP A 381 7.00 -14.72 -4.57
CA ASP A 381 6.30 -13.79 -3.69
C ASP A 381 7.28 -12.98 -2.80
N PRO A 382 7.07 -11.65 -2.65
CA PRO A 382 7.92 -10.82 -1.79
C PRO A 382 7.95 -11.25 -0.32
N GLY A 383 6.86 -11.84 0.18
CA GLY A 383 6.72 -12.35 1.55
C GLY A 383 7.52 -13.64 1.82
N GLN A 384 8.14 -14.24 0.80
CA GLN A 384 8.97 -15.45 0.87
C GLN A 384 8.23 -16.73 1.32
N ASP A 385 6.90 -16.70 1.44
CA ASP A 385 6.07 -17.86 1.74
C ASP A 385 5.28 -18.29 0.50
N ALA A 386 5.79 -19.31 -0.18
CA ALA A 386 5.22 -19.79 -1.43
C ALA A 386 3.78 -20.31 -1.29
N LEU A 387 3.46 -20.99 -0.19
CA LEU A 387 2.14 -21.58 0.03
C LEU A 387 1.14 -20.53 0.48
N ALA A 388 1.55 -19.56 1.29
CA ALA A 388 0.71 -18.41 1.62
C ALA A 388 0.35 -17.59 0.37
N ALA A 389 1.27 -17.51 -0.60
CA ALA A 389 1.07 -16.82 -1.86
C ALA A 389 0.11 -17.54 -2.80
N ILE A 390 0.44 -18.78 -3.20
CA ILE A 390 -0.24 -19.50 -4.28
C ILE A 390 -1.39 -20.39 -3.78
N GLY A 391 -1.36 -20.78 -2.51
CA GLY A 391 -2.34 -21.67 -1.88
C GLY A 391 -2.07 -23.17 -2.10
N PHE A 392 -3.13 -23.96 -1.88
CA PHE A 392 -3.12 -25.41 -1.90
C PHE A 392 -3.99 -25.98 -3.03
N PRO A 393 -3.72 -27.22 -3.49
CA PRO A 393 -4.58 -27.90 -4.45
C PRO A 393 -6.02 -28.03 -3.98
N VAL A 394 -6.95 -27.72 -4.87
CA VAL A 394 -8.39 -27.88 -4.66
C VAL A 394 -8.91 -28.91 -5.66
N PRO A 395 -9.69 -29.90 -5.20
CA PRO A 395 -10.28 -30.89 -6.09
C PRO A 395 -11.18 -30.23 -7.16
N PRO A 396 -11.35 -30.90 -8.31
CA PRO A 396 -12.34 -30.49 -9.30
C PRO A 396 -13.73 -30.34 -8.67
N ALA A 397 -14.47 -29.31 -9.09
CA ALA A 397 -15.78 -29.01 -8.52
C ALA A 397 -16.75 -30.20 -8.66
N GLY A 398 -17.44 -30.53 -7.56
CA GLY A 398 -18.48 -31.57 -7.53
C GLY A 398 -18.02 -32.95 -7.03
N ASP A 399 -16.73 -33.11 -6.69
CA ASP A 399 -16.24 -34.33 -6.08
C ASP A 399 -15.81 -34.09 -4.62
N GLY A 400 -16.50 -34.77 -3.69
CA GLY A 400 -16.15 -34.79 -2.27
C GLY A 400 -15.21 -35.94 -1.91
N ALA A 401 -14.74 -36.71 -2.91
CA ALA A 401 -13.81 -37.79 -2.70
C ALA A 401 -12.38 -37.28 -2.46
N PRO A 402 -11.56 -38.03 -1.68
CA PRO A 402 -10.13 -37.81 -1.62
C PRO A 402 -9.50 -37.80 -3.01
N TRP A 403 -8.57 -36.88 -3.24
CA TRP A 403 -7.99 -36.64 -4.56
C TRP A 403 -6.50 -36.97 -4.61
N LEU A 404 -6.08 -37.69 -5.63
CA LEU A 404 -4.68 -38.03 -5.89
C LEU A 404 -4.18 -37.26 -7.10
N ILE A 405 -3.10 -36.50 -6.95
CA ILE A 405 -2.47 -35.73 -8.01
C ILE A 405 -1.16 -36.42 -8.43
N GLN A 406 -1.22 -37.13 -9.55
CA GLN A 406 -0.09 -37.87 -10.13
C GLN A 406 0.86 -36.97 -10.93
N THR A 407 2.03 -37.49 -11.31
CA THR A 407 3.11 -36.75 -11.99
C THR A 407 2.82 -36.38 -13.46
N ASP A 408 1.84 -37.04 -14.06
CA ASP A 408 1.37 -36.86 -15.44
C ASP A 408 0.28 -35.80 -15.58
N VAL A 409 -0.17 -35.19 -14.47
CA VAL A 409 -1.14 -34.11 -14.52
C VAL A 409 -0.60 -32.94 -15.34
N GLU A 410 -1.45 -32.37 -16.20
CA GLU A 410 -1.11 -31.21 -17.04
C GLU A 410 -1.59 -29.88 -16.42
N SER A 411 -2.58 -29.93 -15.54
CA SER A 411 -3.06 -28.76 -14.81
C SER A 411 -3.78 -29.11 -13.52
N LEU A 412 -3.69 -28.25 -12.51
CA LEU A 412 -4.43 -28.37 -11.27
C LEU A 412 -4.86 -27.00 -10.74
N ASP A 413 -6.01 -26.96 -10.06
CA ASP A 413 -6.54 -25.73 -9.47
C ASP A 413 -6.00 -25.53 -8.05
N LEU A 414 -5.70 -24.28 -7.70
CA LEU A 414 -5.12 -23.86 -6.42
C LEU A 414 -6.00 -22.77 -5.78
N ALA A 415 -6.15 -22.81 -4.46
CA ALA A 415 -6.84 -21.76 -3.69
C ALA A 415 -6.31 -21.64 -2.25
N GLY A 416 -6.80 -20.64 -1.51
CA GLY A 416 -6.38 -20.37 -0.12
C GLY A 416 -5.17 -19.45 0.00
N GLY A 417 -4.43 -19.20 -1.09
CA GLY A 417 -3.35 -18.23 -1.13
C GLY A 417 -3.84 -16.79 -1.35
N HIS A 418 -3.05 -15.80 -0.91
CA HIS A 418 -3.41 -14.39 -1.05
C HIS A 418 -3.34 -13.87 -2.50
N TRP A 419 -2.73 -14.59 -3.44
CA TRP A 419 -2.87 -14.32 -4.87
C TRP A 419 -4.29 -14.63 -5.38
N GLY A 420 -5.09 -15.36 -4.59
CA GLY A 420 -6.44 -15.79 -4.92
C GLY A 420 -6.45 -17.13 -5.67
N ALA A 421 -7.66 -17.56 -6.05
CA ALA A 421 -7.84 -18.80 -6.79
C ALA A 421 -7.12 -18.75 -8.15
N GLY A 422 -6.44 -19.82 -8.52
CA GLY A 422 -5.71 -19.91 -9.77
C GLY A 422 -5.56 -21.34 -10.25
N ARG A 423 -4.82 -21.50 -11.33
CA ARG A 423 -4.53 -22.79 -11.95
C ARG A 423 -3.05 -22.86 -12.27
N LEU A 424 -2.42 -23.94 -11.83
CA LEU A 424 -1.08 -24.29 -12.27
C LEU A 424 -1.22 -25.13 -13.54
N THR A 425 -0.57 -24.73 -14.63
CA THR A 425 -0.61 -25.42 -15.92
C THR A 425 0.80 -25.72 -16.40
N ARG A 426 1.04 -26.96 -16.86
CA ARG A 426 2.29 -27.40 -17.46
C ARG A 426 2.35 -26.92 -18.90
N ARG A 427 3.44 -26.26 -19.27
CA ARG A 427 3.72 -25.81 -20.63
C ARG A 427 4.36 -26.94 -21.43
N ARG A 428 4.34 -26.80 -22.76
CA ARG A 428 4.95 -27.78 -23.69
C ARG A 428 6.44 -28.04 -23.45
N ASN A 429 7.15 -27.10 -22.84
CA ASN A 429 8.56 -27.24 -22.48
C ASN A 429 8.78 -27.91 -21.11
N GLY A 430 7.70 -28.34 -20.44
CA GLY A 430 7.72 -28.97 -19.12
C GLY A 430 7.60 -27.99 -17.95
N ASP A 431 7.68 -26.68 -18.18
CA ASP A 431 7.63 -25.67 -17.12
C ASP A 431 6.21 -25.48 -16.60
N TRP A 432 6.08 -25.32 -15.29
CA TRP A 432 4.82 -24.98 -14.65
C TRP A 432 4.62 -23.47 -14.57
N ARG A 433 3.40 -23.03 -14.87
CA ARG A 433 3.00 -21.64 -14.73
C ARG A 433 1.68 -21.54 -14.00
N TRP A 434 1.65 -20.64 -13.02
CA TRP A 434 0.41 -20.24 -12.38
C TRP A 434 -0.30 -19.16 -13.18
N GLU A 435 -1.61 -19.32 -13.35
CA GLU A 435 -2.50 -18.35 -13.98
C GLU A 435 -3.71 -18.11 -13.07
N PRO A 436 -4.10 -16.85 -12.82
CA PRO A 436 -5.23 -16.55 -11.96
C PRO A 436 -6.54 -16.98 -12.61
N ARG A 437 -7.48 -17.46 -11.81
CA ARG A 437 -8.87 -17.62 -12.26
C ARG A 437 -9.52 -16.23 -12.35
N PRO A 438 -10.28 -15.93 -13.42
CA PRO A 438 -10.89 -14.63 -13.58
C PRO A 438 -11.77 -14.23 -12.39
N ARG A 439 -11.53 -13.04 -11.84
CA ARG A 439 -12.39 -12.39 -10.83
C ARG A 439 -12.51 -10.90 -11.10
N PHE A 440 -13.63 -10.32 -10.69
CA PHE A 440 -13.92 -8.90 -10.84
C PHE A 440 -13.90 -8.20 -9.47
N SER A 441 -13.40 -6.97 -9.44
CA SER A 441 -13.39 -6.09 -8.28
C SER A 441 -13.59 -4.65 -8.72
N PHE A 442 -14.08 -3.79 -7.83
CA PHE A 442 -14.14 -2.34 -8.03
C PHE A 442 -12.99 -1.60 -7.36
N GLU A 443 -12.08 -2.33 -6.70
CA GLU A 443 -10.84 -1.78 -6.17
C GLU A 443 -9.90 -1.41 -7.31
N GLN A 444 -9.54 -0.13 -7.37
CA GLN A 444 -8.64 0.42 -8.40
C GLN A 444 -7.20 0.43 -7.89
N GLY A 445 -6.26 0.14 -8.79
CA GLY A 445 -4.83 0.15 -8.47
C GLY A 445 -4.28 1.57 -8.34
N ARG A 446 -3.06 1.71 -7.78
CA ARG A 446 -2.37 3.02 -7.73
C ARG A 446 -2.14 3.62 -9.13
N SER A 447 -1.94 2.76 -10.12
CA SER A 447 -1.71 3.11 -11.52
C SER A 447 -2.98 3.51 -12.30
N ALA A 448 -4.18 3.43 -11.70
CA ALA A 448 -5.47 3.76 -12.31
C ALA A 448 -5.47 5.13 -13.02
N THR A 449 -4.83 6.12 -12.40
CA THR A 449 -4.74 7.51 -12.87
C THR A 449 -3.34 7.91 -13.31
N ALA A 450 -2.44 6.95 -13.53
CA ALA A 450 -1.10 7.28 -14.02
C ALA A 450 -1.19 7.94 -15.42
N TRP A 451 -0.29 8.87 -15.75
CA TRP A 451 -0.25 9.56 -17.05
C TRP A 451 -1.49 10.38 -17.44
N THR A 452 -2.47 10.59 -16.56
CA THR A 452 -3.66 11.42 -16.88
C THR A 452 -3.47 12.91 -16.58
N SER A 453 -2.37 13.28 -15.92
CA SER A 453 -2.15 14.66 -15.43
C SER A 453 -2.17 15.69 -16.56
N GLY A 454 -2.98 16.74 -16.38
CA GLY A 454 -3.09 17.84 -17.34
C GLY A 454 -4.00 17.57 -18.54
N GLN A 455 -4.67 16.41 -18.60
CA GLN A 455 -5.63 16.08 -19.65
C GLN A 455 -7.06 16.03 -19.09
N THR A 456 -8.01 16.62 -19.81
CA THR A 456 -9.45 16.58 -19.50
C THR A 456 -10.26 16.30 -20.76
N PRO A 457 -10.12 15.08 -21.34
CA PRO A 457 -10.84 14.70 -22.55
C PRO A 457 -12.35 14.62 -22.30
N ALA A 458 -13.13 14.81 -23.36
CA ALA A 458 -14.57 14.59 -23.32
C ALA A 458 -14.93 13.13 -23.00
N LEU A 459 -14.17 12.16 -23.52
CA LEU A 459 -14.30 10.73 -23.22
C LEU A 459 -12.91 10.07 -23.16
N ARG A 460 -12.69 9.24 -22.15
CA ARG A 460 -11.51 8.37 -21.98
C ARG A 460 -11.96 6.91 -21.91
N LEU A 461 -11.46 6.09 -22.83
CA LEU A 461 -11.57 4.64 -22.83
C LEU A 461 -10.18 4.07 -22.58
N ARG A 462 -9.98 3.42 -21.42
CA ARG A 462 -8.64 3.10 -20.93
C ARG A 462 -8.54 1.67 -20.40
N VAL A 463 -7.40 1.06 -20.68
CA VAL A 463 -6.98 -0.22 -20.11
C VAL A 463 -5.60 -0.07 -19.48
N VAL A 464 -5.49 -0.44 -18.20
CA VAL A 464 -4.22 -0.46 -17.44
C VAL A 464 -3.96 -1.88 -16.98
N LEU A 465 -2.78 -2.42 -17.31
CA LEU A 465 -2.31 -3.69 -16.82
C LEU A 465 -1.24 -3.48 -15.77
N ASN A 466 -1.38 -4.15 -14.64
CA ASN A 466 -0.32 -4.32 -13.66
C ASN A 466 0.24 -5.74 -13.81
N LEU A 467 1.51 -5.82 -14.17
CA LEU A 467 2.24 -7.05 -14.46
C LEU A 467 3.29 -7.25 -13.35
N PRO A 468 2.91 -7.91 -12.24
CA PRO A 468 3.80 -8.12 -11.10
C PRO A 468 4.76 -9.27 -11.42
N TRP A 469 5.75 -9.02 -12.27
CA TRP A 469 6.83 -9.97 -12.47
C TRP A 469 7.82 -9.92 -11.31
N ALA A 470 8.37 -11.07 -10.95
CA ALA A 470 9.53 -11.14 -10.07
C ALA A 470 10.83 -10.85 -10.84
N SER A 471 11.89 -10.52 -10.10
CA SER A 471 13.25 -10.35 -10.63
C SER A 471 13.36 -9.34 -11.78
N THR A 472 12.74 -8.18 -11.62
CA THR A 472 12.66 -7.13 -12.65
C THR A 472 13.89 -6.22 -12.73
N ASP A 473 14.89 -6.40 -11.87
CA ASP A 473 16.02 -5.48 -11.72
C ASP A 473 16.87 -5.33 -12.99
N GLY A 474 16.91 -6.37 -13.83
CA GLY A 474 17.60 -6.37 -15.11
C GLY A 474 16.77 -5.92 -16.32
N LEU A 475 15.50 -5.55 -16.14
CA LEU A 475 14.65 -5.12 -17.24
C LEU A 475 15.03 -3.72 -17.71
N GLU A 476 15.10 -3.54 -19.03
CA GLU A 476 15.42 -2.26 -19.65
C GLU A 476 14.71 -2.09 -21.00
N ILE A 477 14.25 -0.87 -21.27
CA ILE A 477 13.73 -0.42 -22.56
C ILE A 477 14.88 0.11 -23.42
N THR A 478 15.50 -0.78 -24.17
CA THR A 478 16.65 -0.45 -25.04
C THR A 478 16.24 0.36 -26.27
N ALA A 479 17.20 1.07 -26.87
CA ALA A 479 16.97 1.84 -28.10
C ALA A 479 16.48 0.97 -29.27
N GLN A 480 16.97 -0.27 -29.38
CA GLN A 480 16.53 -1.21 -30.41
C GLN A 480 15.06 -1.60 -30.21
N ARG A 481 14.68 -1.97 -28.98
CA ARG A 481 13.30 -2.34 -28.64
C ARG A 481 12.33 -1.18 -28.87
N ARG A 482 12.73 0.07 -28.60
CA ARG A 482 11.91 1.25 -28.97
C ARG A 482 11.66 1.34 -30.46
N ARG A 483 12.71 1.20 -31.29
CA ARG A 483 12.56 1.24 -32.75
C ARG A 483 11.66 0.12 -33.26
N ASP A 484 11.73 -1.05 -32.64
CA ASP A 484 10.87 -2.18 -32.98
C ASP A 484 9.41 -1.87 -32.62
N LEU A 485 9.16 -1.33 -31.42
CA LEU A 485 7.84 -0.88 -31.00
C LEU A 485 7.28 0.22 -31.92
N GLU A 486 8.08 1.22 -32.28
CA GLU A 486 7.69 2.31 -33.20
C GLU A 486 7.21 1.79 -34.56
N ARG A 487 7.82 0.71 -35.06
CA ARG A 487 7.40 0.07 -36.31
C ARG A 487 6.12 -0.73 -36.17
N LYS A 488 5.84 -1.28 -34.98
CA LYS A 488 4.69 -2.14 -34.71
C LYS A 488 3.44 -1.36 -34.27
N LEU A 489 3.59 -0.24 -33.55
CA LEU A 489 2.47 0.56 -33.04
C LEU A 489 1.42 0.95 -34.10
N PRO A 490 1.80 1.38 -35.32
CA PRO A 490 0.83 1.66 -36.40
C PRO A 490 -0.04 0.46 -36.82
N TYR A 491 0.41 -0.76 -36.52
CA TYR A 491 -0.28 -2.01 -36.84
C TYR A 491 -0.86 -2.70 -35.58
N SER A 492 -0.86 -2.01 -34.44
CA SER A 492 -1.47 -2.51 -33.20
C SER A 492 -2.99 -2.57 -33.32
N GLN A 493 -3.63 -3.42 -32.50
CA GLN A 493 -5.10 -3.42 -32.42
C GLN A 493 -5.67 -2.09 -31.94
N LEU A 494 -4.93 -1.35 -31.10
CA LEU A 494 -5.34 -0.01 -30.68
C LEU A 494 -5.39 0.96 -31.87
N ALA A 495 -4.37 0.94 -32.74
CA ALA A 495 -4.37 1.71 -33.99
C ALA A 495 -5.49 1.25 -34.93
N GLY A 496 -5.75 -0.06 -35.00
CA GLY A 496 -6.89 -0.64 -35.72
C GLY A 496 -8.23 -0.12 -35.21
N ALA A 497 -8.44 -0.09 -33.89
CA ALA A 497 -9.65 0.41 -33.25
C ALA A 497 -9.85 1.91 -33.50
N MET A 498 -8.79 2.72 -33.37
CA MET A 498 -8.84 4.16 -33.67
C MET A 498 -9.20 4.41 -35.15
N THR A 499 -8.59 3.65 -36.07
CA THR A 499 -8.90 3.72 -37.51
C THR A 499 -10.34 3.28 -37.80
N MET A 500 -10.84 2.26 -37.09
CA MET A 500 -12.21 1.80 -37.18
C MET A 500 -13.21 2.90 -36.79
N LEU A 501 -12.96 3.63 -35.69
CA LEU A 501 -13.83 4.73 -35.26
C LEU A 501 -13.97 5.82 -36.32
N SER A 502 -12.87 6.17 -37.00
CA SER A 502 -12.86 7.14 -38.10
C SER A 502 -13.56 6.59 -39.35
N LYS A 503 -13.31 5.33 -39.72
CA LYS A 503 -13.94 4.68 -40.88
C LYS A 503 -15.46 4.54 -40.73
N ARG A 504 -15.93 4.15 -39.54
CA ARG A 504 -17.38 4.04 -39.26
C ARG A 504 -18.12 5.36 -39.45
N ARG A 505 -17.41 6.48 -39.41
CA ARG A 505 -17.95 7.84 -39.63
C ARG A 505 -17.47 8.48 -40.94
N ALA A 506 -17.07 7.64 -41.90
CA ALA A 506 -16.69 8.02 -43.28
C ALA A 506 -15.54 9.03 -43.42
N ALA A 507 -14.68 9.17 -42.41
CA ALA A 507 -13.51 10.05 -42.45
C ALA A 507 -12.24 9.35 -42.97
N ASP A 508 -12.16 8.02 -42.84
CA ASP A 508 -11.03 7.16 -43.32
C ASP A 508 -9.63 7.66 -42.90
N LEU A 509 -9.50 8.13 -41.66
CA LEU A 509 -8.25 8.63 -41.10
C LEU A 509 -7.50 7.49 -40.39
N PRO A 510 -6.36 7.01 -40.91
CA PRO A 510 -5.61 5.94 -40.28
C PRO A 510 -4.79 6.43 -39.07
N ALA A 511 -4.76 5.63 -38.01
CA ALA A 511 -3.89 5.84 -36.84
C ALA A 511 -2.43 5.43 -37.12
N ALA A 512 -1.87 5.94 -38.21
CA ALA A 512 -0.58 5.48 -38.73
C ALA A 512 0.63 6.22 -38.14
N ARG A 513 0.43 7.45 -37.63
CA ARG A 513 1.54 8.30 -37.18
C ARG A 513 1.61 8.34 -35.66
N TRP A 514 2.50 7.53 -35.11
CA TRP A 514 2.83 7.51 -33.68
C TRP A 514 4.06 8.36 -33.40
N THR A 515 4.00 9.19 -32.37
CA THR A 515 5.10 10.03 -31.91
C THR A 515 5.38 9.79 -30.44
N ARG A 516 6.66 9.91 -30.05
CA ARG A 516 7.04 9.92 -28.64
C ARG A 516 6.49 11.17 -27.97
N THR A 517 5.95 11.03 -26.78
CA THR A 517 5.59 12.20 -25.97
C THR A 517 6.85 12.89 -25.45
N PRO A 518 6.82 14.21 -25.19
CA PRO A 518 7.97 14.94 -24.66
C PRO A 518 8.44 14.43 -23.28
N SER A 519 7.52 13.88 -22.49
CA SER A 519 7.75 13.30 -21.17
C SER A 519 7.64 11.77 -21.19
N TYR A 520 8.06 11.11 -20.10
CA TYR A 520 7.92 9.67 -19.87
C TYR A 520 8.61 8.77 -20.91
N ASN A 521 9.81 9.16 -21.33
CA ASN A 521 10.67 8.36 -22.21
C ASN A 521 12.09 8.25 -21.62
N SER A 522 12.36 7.15 -20.91
CA SER A 522 13.64 6.82 -20.27
C SER A 522 13.92 5.32 -20.38
N SER A 523 15.10 4.81 -20.00
CA SER A 523 15.38 3.36 -19.98
C SER A 523 14.34 2.52 -19.18
N ARG A 524 13.57 3.18 -18.30
CA ARG A 524 12.51 2.56 -17.49
C ARG A 524 11.08 2.94 -17.87
N SER A 525 10.89 3.89 -18.80
CA SER A 525 9.55 4.28 -19.25
C SER A 525 9.48 4.60 -20.74
N LEU A 526 8.31 4.37 -21.33
CA LEU A 526 7.99 4.81 -22.67
C LEU A 526 6.57 5.37 -22.72
N SER A 527 6.36 6.32 -23.62
CA SER A 527 5.06 6.92 -23.86
C SER A 527 4.99 7.41 -25.29
N TYR A 528 4.00 6.91 -26.02
CA TYR A 528 3.71 7.23 -27.41
C TYR A 528 2.26 7.65 -27.57
N GLN A 529 2.03 8.53 -28.53
CA GLN A 529 0.68 8.98 -28.88
C GLN A 529 0.49 9.04 -30.40
N CYS A 530 -0.75 8.84 -30.82
CA CYS A 530 -1.22 9.13 -32.17
C CYS A 530 -2.42 10.06 -32.04
N THR A 531 -2.40 11.21 -32.71
CA THR A 531 -3.46 12.22 -32.63
C THR A 531 -4.02 12.48 -34.01
N LEU A 532 -5.34 12.37 -34.15
CA LEU A 532 -6.09 12.87 -35.28
C LEU A 532 -6.56 14.29 -34.96
N THR A 533 -6.20 15.23 -35.83
CA THR A 533 -6.50 16.65 -35.69
C THR A 533 -7.45 17.11 -36.78
N THR A 534 -8.28 18.10 -36.48
CA THR A 534 -9.06 18.85 -37.48
C THR A 534 -8.14 19.57 -38.48
N THR A 535 -8.73 20.13 -39.55
CA THR A 535 -8.00 20.97 -40.52
C THR A 535 -7.29 22.15 -39.86
N ASP A 536 -7.85 22.65 -38.76
CA ASP A 536 -7.33 23.79 -38.00
C ASP A 536 -6.30 23.35 -36.94
N GLY A 537 -5.97 22.06 -36.89
CA GLY A 537 -4.97 21.49 -36.00
C GLY A 537 -5.47 21.19 -34.58
N ALA A 538 -6.77 21.37 -34.29
CA ALA A 538 -7.33 21.03 -32.99
C ALA A 538 -7.38 19.50 -32.80
N PRO A 539 -6.90 18.96 -31.67
CA PRO A 539 -6.94 17.52 -31.40
C PRO A 539 -8.39 17.07 -31.17
N ALA A 540 -8.78 16.01 -31.88
CA ALA A 540 -10.14 15.48 -31.83
C ALA A 540 -10.17 14.08 -31.21
N LEU A 541 -9.32 13.19 -31.72
CA LEU A 541 -9.19 11.82 -31.25
C LEU A 541 -7.71 11.52 -31.02
N GLN A 542 -7.38 10.96 -29.86
CA GLN A 542 -6.02 10.59 -29.51
C GLN A 542 -5.98 9.13 -29.04
N ALA A 543 -4.98 8.37 -29.49
CA ALA A 543 -4.60 7.09 -28.90
C ALA A 543 -3.26 7.25 -28.19
N ALA A 544 -3.09 6.60 -27.04
CA ALA A 544 -1.85 6.60 -26.29
C ALA A 544 -1.46 5.20 -25.82
N ALA A 545 -0.16 4.92 -25.82
CA ALA A 545 0.42 3.65 -25.40
C ALA A 545 1.65 3.91 -24.53
N MET A 546 1.61 3.46 -23.28
CA MET A 546 2.56 3.82 -22.22
C MET A 546 2.98 2.57 -21.44
N LEU A 547 4.26 2.48 -21.09
CA LEU A 547 4.76 1.42 -20.21
C LEU A 547 5.78 2.00 -19.24
N SER A 548 5.72 1.59 -17.98
CA SER A 548 6.75 1.85 -16.98
C SER A 548 7.18 0.55 -16.33
N LEU A 549 8.50 0.40 -16.16
CA LEU A 549 9.09 -0.61 -15.31
C LEU A 549 8.83 -0.27 -13.83
N PRO A 550 9.02 -1.24 -12.90
CA PRO A 550 8.87 -0.99 -11.48
C PRO A 550 9.77 0.15 -11.02
N GLY A 551 9.29 0.90 -10.05
CA GLY A 551 10.00 1.98 -9.38
C GLY A 551 9.56 2.08 -7.92
N THR A 552 9.93 3.16 -7.27
CA THR A 552 9.66 3.37 -5.83
C THR A 552 8.16 3.37 -5.50
N MET A 553 7.33 3.92 -6.39
CA MET A 553 5.88 4.03 -6.15
C MET A 553 5.06 2.84 -6.66
N GLU A 554 5.62 2.04 -7.58
CA GLU A 554 4.90 0.99 -8.31
C GLU A 554 5.82 -0.23 -8.42
N ALA A 555 5.47 -1.29 -7.69
CA ALA A 555 6.25 -2.52 -7.61
C ALA A 555 6.07 -3.43 -8.83
N SER A 556 5.14 -3.10 -9.74
CA SER A 556 4.82 -3.89 -10.92
C SER A 556 5.26 -3.18 -12.21
N VAL A 557 5.40 -3.94 -13.31
CA VAL A 557 5.44 -3.32 -14.63
C VAL A 557 4.02 -2.87 -14.96
N THR A 558 3.85 -1.58 -15.23
CA THR A 558 2.55 -1.03 -15.62
C THR A 558 2.53 -0.75 -17.10
N ALA A 559 1.55 -1.31 -17.82
CA ALA A 559 1.29 -1.03 -19.22
C ALA A 559 -0.09 -0.40 -19.38
N CYS A 560 -0.21 0.66 -20.15
CA CYS A 560 -1.45 1.39 -20.37
C CYS A 560 -1.67 1.65 -21.84
N ALA A 561 -2.89 1.42 -22.30
CA ALA A 561 -3.35 1.75 -23.64
C ALA A 561 -4.72 2.41 -23.54
N GLU A 562 -4.91 3.50 -24.26
CA GLU A 562 -6.15 4.28 -24.19
C GLU A 562 -6.49 5.00 -25.48
N ILE A 563 -7.78 5.32 -25.64
CA ILE A 563 -8.29 6.28 -26.62
C ILE A 563 -9.03 7.38 -25.89
N LEU A 564 -8.76 8.62 -26.30
CA LEU A 564 -9.37 9.84 -25.81
C LEU A 564 -10.13 10.50 -26.96
N ILE A 565 -11.39 10.87 -26.72
CA ILE A 565 -12.03 11.94 -27.49
C ILE A 565 -11.68 13.22 -26.73
N ASP A 566 -10.73 13.99 -27.24
CA ASP A 566 -10.25 15.19 -26.57
C ASP A 566 -11.37 16.22 -26.50
N ASP A 567 -11.92 16.57 -27.66
CA ASP A 567 -12.94 17.60 -27.84
C ASP A 567 -14.07 17.08 -28.73
N GLY A 568 -15.31 17.13 -28.23
CA GLY A 568 -16.48 16.62 -28.94
C GLY A 568 -16.84 17.41 -30.19
N ASP A 569 -16.57 18.72 -30.21
CA ASP A 569 -16.83 19.60 -31.36
C ASP A 569 -15.75 19.40 -32.43
N ALA A 570 -14.48 19.29 -32.01
CA ALA A 570 -13.39 18.94 -32.92
C ALA A 570 -13.59 17.53 -33.50
N TRP A 571 -14.10 16.60 -32.69
CA TRP A 571 -14.48 15.28 -33.18
C TRP A 571 -15.60 15.37 -34.21
N ALA A 572 -16.68 16.09 -33.92
CA ALA A 572 -17.77 16.34 -34.87
C ALA A 572 -17.27 16.93 -36.19
N ALA A 573 -16.35 17.89 -36.13
CA ALA A 573 -15.79 18.58 -37.29
C ALA A 573 -14.95 17.66 -38.21
N LEU A 574 -14.46 16.53 -37.71
CA LEU A 574 -13.79 15.51 -38.53
C LEU A 574 -14.77 14.56 -39.23
N LEU A 575 -16.03 14.53 -38.83
CA LEU A 575 -17.03 13.62 -39.37
C LEU A 575 -17.81 14.28 -40.50
N GLN A 576 -18.51 13.46 -41.28
CA GLN A 576 -19.52 13.99 -42.18
C GLN A 576 -20.65 14.68 -41.38
N PRO A 577 -21.31 15.72 -41.94
CA PRO A 577 -22.46 16.35 -41.31
C PRO A 577 -23.52 15.30 -40.91
N ASP A 578 -24.17 15.51 -39.76
CA ASP A 578 -25.24 14.68 -39.20
C ASP A 578 -24.82 13.29 -38.67
N TRP A 579 -23.53 12.95 -38.66
CA TRP A 579 -23.06 11.71 -38.02
C TRP A 579 -22.94 11.83 -36.49
N PRO A 580 -23.30 10.77 -35.73
CA PRO A 580 -23.21 10.79 -34.28
C PRO A 580 -21.75 10.82 -33.78
N THR A 581 -21.47 11.76 -32.88
CA THR A 581 -20.19 11.87 -32.15
C THR A 581 -20.09 10.91 -30.98
N ARG A 582 -21.23 10.55 -30.39
CA ARG A 582 -21.36 9.54 -29.33
C ARG A 582 -20.85 8.19 -29.83
N LEU A 583 -20.00 7.54 -29.05
CA LEU A 583 -19.57 6.17 -29.35
C LEU A 583 -20.66 5.19 -28.96
N THR A 584 -20.79 4.08 -29.69
CA THR A 584 -21.62 2.95 -29.25
C THR A 584 -20.88 2.08 -28.22
N LEU A 585 -21.60 1.27 -27.44
CA LEU A 585 -20.96 0.31 -26.55
C LEU A 585 -20.14 -0.75 -27.30
N GLU A 586 -20.57 -1.16 -28.50
CA GLU A 586 -19.80 -2.05 -29.38
C GLU A 586 -18.46 -1.40 -29.79
N GLU A 587 -18.48 -0.11 -30.13
CA GLU A 587 -17.25 0.64 -30.43
C GLU A 587 -16.35 0.74 -29.20
N ALA A 588 -16.90 1.01 -28.02
CA ALA A 588 -16.12 1.03 -26.78
C ALA A 588 -15.52 -0.35 -26.47
N GLN A 589 -16.26 -1.44 -26.71
CA GLN A 589 -15.73 -2.81 -26.60
C GLN A 589 -14.54 -3.04 -27.54
N ALA A 590 -14.67 -2.68 -28.82
CA ALA A 590 -13.59 -2.84 -29.77
C ALA A 590 -12.34 -2.04 -29.36
N VAL A 591 -12.52 -0.83 -28.83
CA VAL A 591 -11.43 -0.01 -28.28
C VAL A 591 -10.78 -0.67 -27.06
N LEU A 592 -11.57 -1.10 -26.08
CA LEU A 592 -11.05 -1.75 -24.88
C LEU A 592 -10.34 -3.08 -25.20
N LEU A 593 -10.81 -3.86 -26.17
CA LEU A 593 -10.10 -5.05 -26.66
C LEU A 593 -8.77 -4.70 -27.30
N GLY A 594 -8.77 -3.69 -28.19
CA GLY A 594 -7.55 -3.26 -28.85
C GLY A 594 -6.52 -2.67 -27.88
N ALA A 595 -6.99 -1.94 -26.87
CA ALA A 595 -6.18 -1.42 -25.79
C ALA A 595 -5.63 -2.55 -24.91
N TRP A 596 -6.46 -3.51 -24.49
CA TRP A 596 -6.01 -4.68 -23.73
C TRP A 596 -4.93 -5.44 -24.49
N GLU A 597 -5.18 -5.84 -25.74
CA GLU A 597 -4.19 -6.60 -26.54
C GLU A 597 -2.88 -5.82 -26.68
N THR A 598 -2.97 -4.52 -26.97
CA THR A 598 -1.79 -3.67 -27.13
C THR A 598 -1.00 -3.60 -25.82
N ALA A 599 -1.66 -3.42 -24.69
CA ALA A 599 -1.01 -3.33 -23.38
C ALA A 599 -0.50 -4.69 -22.85
N ALA A 600 -1.15 -5.79 -23.21
CA ALA A 600 -0.79 -7.13 -22.75
C ALA A 600 0.27 -7.83 -23.61
N GLU A 601 0.27 -7.56 -24.91
CA GLU A 601 1.12 -8.30 -25.86
C GLU A 601 2.18 -7.41 -26.49
N LEU A 602 1.80 -6.24 -27.03
CA LEU A 602 2.73 -5.39 -27.77
C LEU A 602 3.66 -4.58 -26.86
N LEU A 603 3.12 -3.91 -25.83
CA LEU A 603 3.93 -3.07 -24.95
C LEU A 603 5.01 -3.85 -24.19
N PRO A 604 4.73 -5.04 -23.62
CA PRO A 604 5.75 -5.88 -22.99
C PRO A 604 6.93 -6.26 -23.88
N GLU A 605 6.78 -6.34 -25.21
CA GLU A 605 7.92 -6.61 -26.09
C GLU A 605 9.04 -5.56 -25.98
N ALA A 606 8.69 -4.33 -25.55
CA ALA A 606 9.64 -3.24 -25.36
C ALA A 606 10.68 -3.53 -24.26
N ILE A 607 10.44 -4.52 -23.41
CA ILE A 607 11.32 -4.94 -22.31
C ILE A 607 11.84 -6.38 -22.50
N GLY A 608 11.58 -6.99 -23.67
CA GLY A 608 11.92 -8.38 -24.00
C GLY A 608 10.77 -9.34 -23.73
N ALA A 609 10.95 -10.63 -23.98
CA ALA A 609 10.01 -11.68 -23.60
C ALA A 609 10.45 -12.33 -22.28
N PRO A 610 10.22 -11.69 -21.13
CA PRO A 610 10.56 -12.29 -19.86
C PRO A 610 9.76 -13.58 -19.66
N GLN A 611 10.44 -14.72 -19.57
CA GLN A 611 9.88 -15.91 -18.92
C GLN A 611 9.90 -15.71 -17.39
N LEU A 612 9.47 -14.54 -16.94
CA LEU A 612 9.49 -14.18 -15.52
C LEU A 612 8.28 -14.78 -14.83
N ARG A 613 8.51 -15.16 -13.57
CA ARG A 613 7.47 -15.65 -12.66
C ARG A 613 6.64 -14.47 -12.16
N TRP A 614 5.42 -14.76 -11.74
CA TRP A 614 4.60 -13.79 -11.05
C TRP A 614 5.10 -13.61 -9.61
N SER A 615 5.05 -12.39 -9.09
CA SER A 615 5.24 -12.06 -7.68
C SER A 615 3.91 -11.70 -6.98
N SER A 616 2.84 -11.52 -7.76
CA SER A 616 1.44 -11.46 -7.29
C SER A 616 0.49 -11.72 -8.47
N ALA A 617 -0.82 -11.66 -8.25
CA ALA A 617 -1.78 -11.87 -9.32
C ALA A 617 -1.83 -10.67 -10.29
N PRO A 618 -1.66 -10.87 -11.62
CA PRO A 618 -1.77 -9.78 -12.58
C PRO A 618 -3.20 -9.23 -12.65
N THR A 619 -3.32 -7.92 -12.89
CA THR A 619 -4.60 -7.23 -12.97
C THR A 619 -4.74 -6.40 -14.24
N ILE A 620 -5.98 -6.31 -14.73
CA ILE A 620 -6.40 -5.53 -15.89
C ILE A 620 -7.52 -4.59 -15.41
N GLU A 621 -7.24 -3.30 -15.34
CA GLU A 621 -8.22 -2.28 -15.01
C GLU A 621 -8.82 -1.70 -16.29
N LEU A 622 -10.14 -1.78 -16.41
CA LEU A 622 -10.92 -1.18 -17.48
C LEU A 622 -11.60 0.07 -16.97
N ARG A 623 -11.54 1.16 -17.73
CA ARG A 623 -12.15 2.43 -17.35
C ARG A 623 -12.81 3.14 -18.52
N LEU A 624 -14.01 3.66 -18.25
CA LEU A 624 -14.81 4.52 -19.10
C LEU A 624 -15.08 5.81 -18.33
N SER A 625 -14.59 6.97 -18.79
CA SER A 625 -14.82 8.24 -18.09
C SER A 625 -15.04 9.43 -19.00
N SER A 626 -15.95 10.30 -18.59
CA SER A 626 -16.18 11.66 -19.06
C SER A 626 -15.44 12.62 -18.11
N GLU A 627 -14.48 13.37 -18.64
CA GLU A 627 -13.51 14.13 -17.80
C GLU A 627 -13.53 15.64 -18.08
N ARG A 628 -14.29 16.08 -19.08
CA ARG A 628 -14.43 17.50 -19.43
C ARG A 628 -15.69 18.10 -18.80
N CYS A 629 -15.52 19.12 -17.96
CA CYS A 629 -16.65 19.87 -17.41
C CYS A 629 -17.41 20.61 -18.51
N GLY A 630 -18.74 20.63 -18.41
CA GLY A 630 -19.58 21.51 -19.20
C GLY A 630 -19.44 22.98 -18.79
N PRO A 631 -20.14 23.91 -19.48
CA PRO A 631 -20.09 25.35 -19.17
C PRO A 631 -20.48 25.71 -17.73
N ASN A 632 -21.25 24.85 -17.07
CA ASN A 632 -21.68 24.97 -15.68
C ASN A 632 -20.62 24.46 -14.67
N GLY A 633 -19.46 23.98 -15.13
CA GLY A 633 -18.41 23.41 -14.29
C GLY A 633 -18.68 21.97 -13.83
N VAL A 634 -19.77 21.34 -14.28
CA VAL A 634 -20.17 19.98 -13.88
C VAL A 634 -19.73 18.97 -14.94
N LEU A 635 -19.24 17.80 -14.50
CA LEU A 635 -18.91 16.70 -15.41
C LEU A 635 -20.20 16.10 -15.99
N PRO A 636 -20.30 15.93 -17.32
CA PRO A 636 -21.46 15.31 -17.92
C PRO A 636 -21.49 13.80 -17.61
N PRO A 637 -22.68 13.22 -17.38
CA PRO A 637 -22.87 11.78 -17.28
C PRO A 637 -22.24 11.04 -18.47
N LEU A 638 -21.69 9.85 -18.22
CA LEU A 638 -21.04 9.05 -19.25
C LEU A 638 -21.98 8.75 -20.44
N ALA A 639 -23.28 8.55 -20.18
CA ALA A 639 -24.32 8.31 -21.18
C ALA A 639 -24.48 9.45 -22.23
N GLN A 640 -23.97 10.65 -21.95
CA GLN A 640 -23.99 11.77 -22.91
C GLN A 640 -22.93 11.61 -24.01
N VAL A 641 -21.81 10.94 -23.71
CA VAL A 641 -20.67 10.78 -24.64
C VAL A 641 -20.49 9.33 -25.10
N LEU A 642 -21.13 8.37 -24.43
CA LEU A 642 -21.13 6.94 -24.77
C LEU A 642 -22.58 6.41 -24.75
N ASP A 643 -22.98 5.68 -25.78
CA ASP A 643 -24.29 5.04 -25.87
C ASP A 643 -24.31 3.79 -24.97
N LEU A 644 -25.05 3.87 -23.88
CA LEU A 644 -25.19 2.80 -22.89
C LEU A 644 -26.54 2.09 -22.98
N THR A 645 -27.33 2.32 -24.04
CA THR A 645 -28.67 1.72 -24.20
C THR A 645 -28.64 0.18 -24.24
N SER A 646 -27.53 -0.42 -24.69
CA SER A 646 -27.34 -1.88 -24.62
C SER A 646 -27.27 -2.44 -23.19
N PHE A 647 -27.05 -1.60 -22.17
CA PHE A 647 -27.16 -1.99 -20.76
C PHE A 647 -28.59 -1.89 -20.22
N GLY A 648 -29.56 -1.43 -21.02
CA GLY A 648 -30.94 -1.17 -20.61
C GLY A 648 -31.13 0.22 -19.99
N ASP A 649 -32.30 0.42 -19.38
CA ASP A 649 -32.60 1.66 -18.67
C ASP A 649 -31.74 1.75 -17.40
N GLY A 650 -31.08 2.88 -17.22
CA GLY A 650 -30.23 3.13 -16.06
C GLY A 650 -30.49 4.53 -15.51
N ASP A 651 -30.65 4.63 -14.19
CA ASP A 651 -30.79 5.90 -13.47
C ASP A 651 -29.43 6.55 -13.15
N ASP A 652 -28.31 6.01 -13.66
CA ASP A 652 -26.98 6.45 -13.24
C ASP A 652 -26.48 7.68 -14.02
N HIS A 653 -26.25 8.75 -13.26
CA HIS A 653 -25.73 10.02 -13.77
C HIS A 653 -24.21 10.15 -13.61
N ARG A 654 -23.49 9.06 -13.33
CA ARG A 654 -22.06 9.12 -13.04
C ARG A 654 -21.26 9.50 -14.29
N PRO A 655 -20.17 10.26 -14.09
CA PRO A 655 -19.27 10.62 -15.19
C PRO A 655 -18.34 9.46 -15.58
N GLY A 656 -18.29 8.35 -14.85
CA GLY A 656 -17.43 7.24 -15.22
C GLY A 656 -17.72 5.93 -14.49
N MET A 657 -17.20 4.86 -15.07
CA MET A 657 -17.27 3.49 -14.56
C MET A 657 -15.90 2.83 -14.70
N ALA A 658 -15.56 1.95 -13.75
CA ALA A 658 -14.33 1.16 -13.83
C ALA A 658 -14.53 -0.20 -13.18
N VAL A 659 -13.75 -1.18 -13.65
CA VAL A 659 -13.69 -2.53 -13.09
C VAL A 659 -12.27 -3.07 -13.22
N THR A 660 -11.80 -3.73 -12.17
CA THR A 660 -10.51 -4.43 -12.14
C THR A 660 -10.76 -5.93 -12.32
N ILE A 661 -10.08 -6.51 -13.29
CA ILE A 661 -10.12 -7.94 -13.60
C ILE A 661 -8.79 -8.54 -13.11
N THR A 662 -8.82 -9.52 -12.21
CA THR A 662 -7.66 -10.39 -12.00
C THR A 662 -7.77 -11.55 -12.97
N ALA A 663 -6.89 -11.63 -13.96
CA ALA A 663 -6.88 -12.69 -14.97
C ALA A 663 -5.49 -12.77 -15.63
N ALA A 664 -5.23 -13.85 -16.37
CA ALA A 664 -4.04 -13.90 -17.22
C ALA A 664 -4.09 -12.73 -18.22
N PRO A 665 -3.01 -11.92 -18.36
CA PRO A 665 -3.06 -10.75 -19.22
C PRO A 665 -3.12 -11.11 -20.71
N CYS A 666 -2.44 -12.20 -21.11
CA CYS A 666 -2.40 -12.70 -22.47
C CYS A 666 -3.40 -13.85 -22.62
N LEU A 667 -4.58 -13.55 -23.15
CA LEU A 667 -5.66 -14.51 -23.44
C LEU A 667 -5.81 -14.69 -24.95
N ALA A 668 -6.35 -15.83 -25.39
CA ALA A 668 -6.81 -15.95 -26.76
C ALA A 668 -7.88 -14.88 -27.06
N ALA A 669 -8.01 -14.47 -28.33
CA ALA A 669 -8.88 -13.36 -28.71
C ALA A 669 -10.36 -13.59 -28.30
N GLU A 670 -10.84 -14.82 -28.39
CA GLU A 670 -12.20 -15.19 -27.99
C GLU A 670 -12.38 -15.14 -26.47
N ASP A 671 -11.45 -15.72 -25.71
CA ASP A 671 -11.48 -15.68 -24.24
C ASP A 671 -11.40 -14.24 -23.71
N ARG A 672 -10.56 -13.40 -24.32
CA ARG A 672 -10.47 -11.97 -24.00
C ARG A 672 -11.79 -11.25 -24.26
N ARG A 673 -12.44 -11.52 -25.39
CA ARG A 673 -13.75 -10.94 -25.74
C ARG A 673 -14.81 -11.36 -24.74
N ASN A 674 -14.89 -12.64 -24.44
CA ASN A 674 -15.85 -13.19 -23.48
C ASN A 674 -15.63 -12.59 -22.08
N LEU A 675 -14.38 -12.49 -21.63
CA LEU A 675 -14.05 -11.93 -20.33
C LEU A 675 -14.32 -10.41 -20.26
N LEU A 676 -14.05 -9.66 -21.33
CA LEU A 676 -14.41 -8.25 -21.40
C LEU A 676 -15.92 -8.06 -21.29
N ARG A 677 -16.72 -8.85 -22.02
CA ARG A 677 -18.20 -8.79 -21.95
C ARG A 677 -18.70 -9.06 -20.53
N GLN A 678 -18.15 -10.07 -19.86
CA GLN A 678 -18.46 -10.35 -18.46
C GLN A 678 -18.11 -9.19 -17.53
N ALA A 679 -16.94 -8.59 -17.71
CA ALA A 679 -16.52 -7.43 -16.93
C ALA A 679 -17.43 -6.22 -17.16
N LEU A 680 -17.83 -5.95 -18.40
CA LEU A 680 -18.73 -4.85 -18.76
C LEU A 680 -20.15 -5.06 -18.20
N ALA A 681 -20.70 -6.27 -18.27
CA ALA A 681 -21.99 -6.59 -17.66
C ALA A 681 -21.93 -6.51 -16.11
N HIS A 682 -20.82 -6.95 -15.50
CA HIS A 682 -20.59 -6.79 -14.07
C HIS A 682 -20.51 -5.31 -13.66
N MET A 683 -19.78 -4.51 -14.44
CA MET A 683 -19.65 -3.07 -14.25
C MET A 683 -20.99 -2.35 -14.46
N GLY A 684 -21.73 -2.62 -15.54
CA GLY A 684 -23.04 -2.02 -15.79
C GLY A 684 -24.01 -2.23 -14.62
N ARG A 685 -24.13 -3.46 -14.12
CA ARG A 685 -24.99 -3.78 -12.97
C ARG A 685 -24.61 -3.05 -11.70
N ALA A 686 -23.32 -3.01 -11.37
CA ALA A 686 -22.85 -2.30 -10.17
C ALA A 686 -22.99 -0.78 -10.26
N PHE A 687 -23.10 -0.25 -11.48
CA PHE A 687 -23.28 1.17 -11.77
C PHE A 687 -24.73 1.47 -12.21
N GLY A 688 -25.71 0.70 -11.74
CA GLY A 688 -27.13 1.08 -11.82
C GLY A 688 -27.87 0.67 -13.09
N TYR A 689 -27.22 -0.03 -14.02
CA TYR A 689 -27.87 -0.63 -15.18
C TYR A 689 -28.28 -2.07 -14.85
N VAL A 690 -29.49 -2.24 -14.29
CA VAL A 690 -29.95 -3.52 -13.74
C VAL A 690 -30.13 -4.61 -14.80
N ASP A 691 -30.44 -4.22 -16.04
CA ASP A 691 -30.67 -5.11 -17.17
C ASP A 691 -29.37 -5.40 -17.97
N ALA A 692 -28.21 -4.95 -17.47
CA ALA A 692 -26.94 -5.21 -18.13
C ALA A 692 -26.59 -6.71 -18.06
N ASP A 693 -26.79 -7.39 -19.18
CA ASP A 693 -26.56 -8.83 -19.35
C ASP A 693 -25.58 -9.12 -20.50
N LEU A 694 -24.96 -10.30 -20.46
CA LEU A 694 -24.03 -10.80 -21.45
C LEU A 694 -24.65 -10.88 -22.85
N ASP A 695 -25.91 -11.28 -22.94
CA ASP A 695 -26.62 -11.47 -24.20
C ASP A 695 -26.88 -10.13 -24.91
N ALA A 696 -26.93 -9.02 -24.18
CA ALA A 696 -27.12 -7.68 -24.73
C ALA A 696 -25.81 -7.07 -25.29
N LEU A 697 -24.66 -7.67 -24.98
CA LEU A 697 -23.35 -7.25 -25.43
C LEU A 697 -22.91 -8.15 -26.60
N HIS A 698 -23.21 -7.81 -27.84
CA HIS A 698 -22.84 -8.64 -28.99
C HIS A 698 -21.37 -8.52 -29.40
#